data_AF-A0A7C4PC94-F1
#
_entry.id   AF-A0A7C4PC94-F1
#
_cell.length_a   1.000
_cell.length_b   1.000
_cell.length_c   1.000
_cell.angle_alpha   90.00
_cell.angle_beta   90.00
_cell.angle_gamma   90.00
#
_symmetry.space_group_name_H-M   'P 1'
#
loop_
_entity.id
_entity.type
_entity.pdbx_description
1 polymer ?
#
loop_
_entity_poly.entity_id
_entity_poly.type
_entity_poly.pdbx_seq_one_letter_code
_entity_poly.pdbx_strand_id
1 'polypeptide(L)'
;MASENYFFPWQNPVLRDTIYPFREMKLRDFLLIYKEIDLWAHYKGKSLSEPSIAARLQAIADKARARREQIQTALKAAIEERLASDTWFARVTARDEKLLRFRRIYYLDRVINDQLQRQAELLSRQKALLRKVDWYPEGDSRRQTWRARAAELDPPLAAIEQELTSLRKVRDLYEEEDRLPKLDAQTPPTIADLARADLSEYEDALNAKSHDELVELVWQKLQERLPNGKPRFEPWFQYMIIHFSGMRYVSAHGSYADPNELLELLVRADVKESLKPGEDIDDKVEAKLQALLHTPINGAYKHLPPTLKALVAFKQEKQQAGDPLPDWVWQEITKFTQLRLGVEDPNWEAISPERWKYESSRWRELMDSWQRKDITQWRQKHKQTLELIVTRAVCNEIAEHIQHLRGNSPPGGLTSKPKFYLNLQNQTAALPEGDPRKCYFRRAARASDFVNGASIFWLGWTNKEPNAWQVAHPLPGIELLPGKRVVDGRVKDGPDWAVRGSGNALLRTRKPSVTIPSVQELRRRGLTDREIEQQRASLRAQNAVEKEYLRWKHEATVVEVAERIDGQYVLTFETGKIGLNWHRLENLIDSPIDGIFVGYMPKAEREPENLAKMLDEGRILRTAPPEPIAFEAPAVGLAMAAGPLDWEEAPQVVEPRFTFSDQRIRGARVASVALRHEWRLRKLRRKRRGKGKGKAQEREPSAPDEKRTPRQGKGSTPSSPSMQTPSDLEERIG
;
A
#
# COMPACT_ATOMS: atom_id res chain seq x y z
N MET A 1 11.03 13.82 32.48
CA MET A 1 10.09 14.27 31.45
C MET A 1 8.71 13.76 31.86
N ALA A 2 7.73 14.63 32.06
CA ALA A 2 6.37 14.19 32.35
C ALA A 2 5.91 13.30 31.19
N SER A 3 5.49 12.07 31.48
CA SER A 3 5.05 11.12 30.45
C SER A 3 3.93 11.77 29.64
N GLU A 4 4.19 12.13 28.39
CA GLU A 4 3.16 12.63 27.50
C GLU A 4 2.05 11.57 27.43
N ASN A 5 0.82 11.97 27.76
CA ASN A 5 -0.31 11.06 27.68
C ASN A 5 -0.68 10.87 26.20
N TYR A 6 -0.12 9.84 25.56
CA TYR A 6 -0.51 9.44 24.22
C TYR A 6 -1.83 8.67 24.27
N PHE A 7 -2.81 9.09 23.47
CA PHE A 7 -4.07 8.37 23.27
C PHE A 7 -3.98 7.39 22.09
N PHE A 8 -3.14 7.70 21.11
CA PHE A 8 -3.02 6.93 19.87
C PHE A 8 -1.56 6.60 19.52
N PRO A 9 -1.30 5.45 18.88
CA PRO A 9 0.05 5.04 18.49
C PRO A 9 0.82 6.06 17.64
N TRP A 10 0.16 6.80 16.74
CA TRP A 10 0.84 7.77 15.88
C TRP A 10 1.27 9.06 16.62
N GLN A 11 0.82 9.27 17.86
CA GLN A 11 1.24 10.40 18.69
C GLN A 11 2.57 10.13 19.37
N ASN A 12 2.85 8.88 19.72
CA ASN A 12 4.15 8.45 20.24
C ASN A 12 5.18 8.45 19.08
N PRO A 13 6.27 9.24 19.12
CA PRO A 13 7.24 9.33 18.02
C PRO A 13 7.86 7.98 17.63
N VAL A 14 8.19 7.14 18.61
CA VAL A 14 8.79 5.81 18.39
C VAL A 14 7.83 4.89 17.64
N LEU A 15 6.56 4.88 18.05
CA LEU A 15 5.52 4.13 17.37
C LEU A 15 5.18 4.72 16.01
N ARG A 16 5.17 6.06 15.88
CA ARG A 16 4.96 6.75 14.60
C ARG A 16 5.99 6.30 13.57
N ASP A 17 7.26 6.27 13.94
CA ASP A 17 8.34 5.95 13.01
C ASP A 17 8.37 4.45 12.64
N THR A 18 8.00 3.58 13.58
CA THR A 18 8.03 2.11 13.39
C THR A 18 6.75 1.55 12.76
N ILE A 19 5.58 2.09 13.09
CA ILE A 19 4.27 1.64 12.59
C ILE A 19 3.83 2.47 11.37
N TYR A 20 4.13 3.77 11.34
CA TYR A 20 3.66 4.73 10.33
C TYR A 20 4.80 5.41 9.54
N PRO A 21 5.68 4.64 8.88
CA PRO A 21 6.84 5.20 8.19
C PRO A 21 6.49 6.17 7.04
N PHE A 22 5.21 6.26 6.65
CA PHE A 22 4.72 7.13 5.59
C PHE A 22 3.70 8.16 6.07
N ARG A 23 3.58 8.39 7.38
CA ARG A 23 2.53 9.19 8.02
C ARG A 23 2.40 10.59 7.41
N GLU A 24 3.43 11.41 7.55
CA GLU A 24 3.39 12.80 7.11
C GLU A 24 3.12 12.92 5.62
N MET A 25 3.80 12.10 4.82
CA MET A 25 3.59 12.07 3.37
C MET A 25 2.13 11.76 3.03
N LYS A 26 1.47 10.85 3.78
CA LYS A 26 0.06 10.51 3.53
C LYS A 26 -0.93 11.56 4.04
N LEU A 27 -0.60 12.31 5.08
CA LEU A 27 -1.37 13.47 5.50
C LEU A 27 -1.27 14.60 4.44
N ARG A 28 -0.06 14.86 3.93
CA ARG A 28 0.17 15.80 2.82
C ARG A 28 -0.57 15.37 1.54
N ASP A 29 -0.49 14.09 1.15
CA ASP A 29 -1.21 13.54 0.00
C ASP A 29 -2.72 13.85 0.10
N PHE A 30 -3.35 13.60 1.26
CA PHE A 30 -4.77 13.90 1.49
C PHE A 30 -5.08 15.38 1.28
N LEU A 31 -4.31 16.28 1.91
CA LEU A 31 -4.50 17.73 1.79
C LEU A 31 -4.34 18.21 0.35
N LEU A 32 -3.33 17.70 -0.37
CA LEU A 32 -3.06 18.04 -1.77
C LEU A 32 -4.18 17.57 -2.70
N ILE A 33 -4.65 16.33 -2.56
CA ILE A 33 -5.74 15.79 -3.37
C ILE A 33 -6.98 16.66 -3.25
N TYR A 34 -7.38 16.98 -2.02
CA TYR A 34 -8.59 17.76 -1.81
C TYR A 34 -8.42 19.23 -2.18
N LYS A 35 -7.23 19.81 -1.96
CA LYS A 35 -6.92 21.15 -2.46
C LYS A 35 -7.04 21.21 -3.98
N GLU A 36 -6.54 20.21 -4.70
CA GLU A 36 -6.65 20.15 -6.16
C GLU A 36 -8.10 20.07 -6.64
N ILE A 37 -8.92 19.23 -6.00
CA ILE A 37 -10.36 19.11 -6.30
C ILE A 37 -11.05 20.45 -6.07
N ASP A 38 -10.76 21.13 -4.97
CA ASP A 38 -11.37 22.41 -4.64
C ASP A 38 -10.92 23.54 -5.57
N LEU A 39 -9.62 23.61 -5.91
CA LEU A 39 -9.10 24.56 -6.89
C LEU A 39 -9.71 24.33 -8.26
N TRP A 40 -9.84 23.06 -8.69
CA TRP A 40 -10.46 22.73 -9.96
C TRP A 40 -11.93 23.12 -9.98
N ALA A 41 -12.69 22.77 -8.94
CA ALA A 41 -14.09 23.20 -8.80
C ALA A 41 -14.23 24.73 -8.78
N HIS A 42 -13.29 25.43 -8.16
CA HIS A 42 -13.28 26.89 -8.09
C HIS A 42 -12.97 27.57 -9.43
N TYR A 43 -12.01 27.05 -10.22
CA TYR A 43 -11.61 27.70 -11.47
C TYR A 43 -12.33 27.20 -12.71
N LYS A 44 -12.80 25.95 -12.72
CA LYS A 44 -13.43 25.36 -13.91
C LYS A 44 -14.65 26.17 -14.34
N GLY A 45 -14.68 26.56 -15.60
CA GLY A 45 -15.78 27.33 -16.20
C GLY A 45 -15.69 28.84 -16.02
N LYS A 46 -14.72 29.35 -15.25
CA LYS A 46 -14.47 30.79 -15.16
C LYS A 46 -13.73 31.32 -16.40
N SER A 47 -13.97 32.59 -16.73
CA SER A 47 -13.31 33.24 -17.86
C SER A 47 -11.88 33.64 -17.50
N LEU A 48 -10.94 33.40 -18.43
CA LEU A 48 -9.56 33.91 -18.31
C LEU A 48 -9.50 35.45 -18.27
N SER A 49 -10.56 36.13 -18.73
CA SER A 49 -10.68 37.60 -18.70
C SER A 49 -11.17 38.16 -17.36
N GLU A 50 -11.54 37.31 -16.39
CA GLU A 50 -11.91 37.79 -15.06
C GLU A 50 -10.69 38.46 -14.42
N PRO A 51 -10.77 39.72 -13.93
CA PRO A 51 -9.59 40.46 -13.48
C PRO A 51 -8.75 39.75 -12.41
N SER A 52 -9.41 39.04 -11.48
CA SER A 52 -8.77 38.23 -10.43
C SER A 52 -7.94 37.08 -11.02
N ILE A 53 -8.49 36.38 -12.01
CA ILE A 53 -7.84 35.26 -12.71
C ILE A 53 -6.73 35.77 -13.61
N ALA A 54 -6.98 36.82 -14.40
CA ALA A 54 -5.98 37.42 -15.28
C ALA A 54 -4.75 37.90 -14.52
N ALA A 55 -4.96 38.61 -13.39
CA ALA A 55 -3.86 39.06 -12.52
C ALA A 55 -3.07 37.88 -11.94
N ARG A 56 -3.76 36.83 -11.46
CA ARG A 56 -3.10 35.65 -10.91
C ARG A 56 -2.33 34.85 -11.97
N LEU A 57 -2.89 34.71 -13.16
CA LEU A 57 -2.23 34.08 -14.31
C LEU A 57 -0.97 34.83 -14.72
N GLN A 58 -1.02 36.17 -14.75
CA GLN A 58 0.14 36.99 -15.04
C GLN A 58 1.24 36.78 -13.99
N ALA A 59 0.89 36.81 -12.69
CA ALA A 59 1.83 36.55 -11.61
C ALA A 59 2.47 35.16 -11.69
N ILE A 60 1.69 34.14 -12.02
CA ILE A 60 2.20 32.77 -12.24
C ILE A 60 3.10 32.71 -13.45
N ALA A 61 2.75 33.41 -14.54
CA ALA A 61 3.58 33.47 -15.72
C ALA A 61 4.93 34.12 -15.44
N ASP A 62 4.96 35.20 -14.67
CA ASP A 62 6.18 35.88 -14.25
C ASP A 62 7.04 34.99 -13.35
N LYS A 63 6.42 34.35 -12.35
CA LYS A 63 7.10 33.39 -11.45
C LYS A 63 7.65 32.19 -12.22
N ALA A 64 6.88 31.62 -13.14
CA ALA A 64 7.30 30.48 -13.95
C ALA A 64 8.44 30.84 -14.91
N ARG A 65 8.42 32.04 -15.51
CA ARG A 65 9.52 32.55 -16.34
C ARG A 65 10.80 32.72 -15.51
N ALA A 66 10.72 33.40 -14.37
CA ALA A 66 11.86 33.58 -13.46
C ALA A 66 12.41 32.24 -12.97
N ARG A 67 11.55 31.31 -12.57
CA ARG A 67 11.97 29.97 -12.12
C ARG A 67 12.59 29.16 -13.26
N ARG A 68 12.06 29.23 -14.47
CA ARG A 68 12.64 28.56 -15.65
C ARG A 68 14.04 29.07 -15.94
N GLU A 69 14.25 30.38 -15.89
CA GLU A 69 15.57 30.99 -16.10
C GLU A 69 16.59 30.52 -15.04
N GLN A 70 16.18 30.48 -13.77
CA GLN A 70 17.00 29.94 -12.68
C GLN A 70 17.35 28.46 -12.92
N ILE A 71 16.36 27.63 -13.26
CA ILE A 71 16.58 26.19 -13.53
C ILE A 71 17.48 26.00 -14.74
N GLN A 72 17.28 26.76 -15.82
CA GLN A 72 18.11 26.65 -17.03
C GLN A 72 19.56 27.03 -16.74
N THR A 73 19.77 28.08 -15.95
CA THR A 73 21.11 28.48 -15.49
C THR A 73 21.75 27.37 -14.66
N ALA A 74 21.04 26.85 -13.66
CA ALA A 74 21.52 25.77 -12.81
C ALA A 74 21.76 24.46 -13.57
N LEU A 75 20.88 24.13 -14.51
CA LEU A 75 20.95 22.94 -15.35
C LEU A 75 22.14 23.03 -16.30
N LYS A 76 22.37 24.19 -16.92
CA LYS A 76 23.55 24.43 -17.75
C LYS A 76 24.83 24.21 -16.96
N ALA A 77 24.94 24.83 -15.78
CA ALA A 77 26.11 24.67 -14.91
C ALA A 77 26.32 23.21 -14.48
N ALA A 78 25.24 22.51 -14.07
CA ALA A 78 25.32 21.11 -13.65
C ALA A 78 25.65 20.16 -14.83
N ILE A 79 25.20 20.48 -16.04
CA ILE A 79 25.58 19.76 -17.26
C ILE A 79 27.07 19.99 -17.55
N GLU A 80 27.58 21.22 -17.48
CA GLU A 80 29.00 21.53 -17.70
C GLU A 80 29.91 20.80 -16.71
N GLU A 81 29.56 20.83 -15.42
CA GLU A 81 30.23 20.05 -14.36
C GLU A 81 30.24 18.55 -14.69
N ARG A 82 29.11 18.02 -15.19
CA ARG A 82 29.01 16.60 -15.56
C ARG A 82 29.77 16.25 -16.82
N LEU A 83 29.80 17.14 -17.82
CA LEU A 83 30.58 16.97 -19.04
C LEU A 83 32.08 16.92 -18.73
N ALA A 84 32.54 17.67 -17.73
CA ALA A 84 33.93 17.66 -17.28
C ALA A 84 34.30 16.38 -16.50
N SER A 85 33.38 15.84 -15.69
CA SER A 85 33.64 14.70 -14.80
C SER A 85 33.32 13.34 -15.42
N ASP A 86 32.39 13.26 -16.38
CA ASP A 86 31.87 12.00 -16.92
C ASP A 86 32.05 11.93 -18.45
N THR A 87 33.08 11.17 -18.86
CA THR A 87 33.43 10.97 -20.28
C THR A 87 32.33 10.29 -21.11
N TRP A 88 31.47 9.47 -20.50
CA TRP A 88 30.36 8.84 -21.22
C TRP A 88 29.21 9.82 -21.41
N PHE A 89 28.91 10.64 -20.40
CA PHE A 89 27.95 11.72 -20.53
C PHE A 89 28.38 12.72 -21.62
N ALA A 90 29.68 13.05 -21.70
CA ALA A 90 30.25 13.89 -22.74
C ALA A 90 30.11 13.35 -24.17
N ARG A 91 30.08 12.01 -24.32
CA ARG A 91 29.86 11.35 -25.63
C ARG A 91 28.40 11.32 -26.07
N VAL A 92 27.46 11.69 -25.19
CA VAL A 92 26.04 11.74 -25.56
C VAL A 92 25.79 12.95 -26.45
N THR A 93 25.63 12.68 -27.75
CA THR A 93 25.29 13.69 -28.77
C THR A 93 23.94 13.40 -29.42
N ALA A 94 23.31 14.39 -30.04
CA ALA A 94 22.11 14.22 -30.87
C ALA A 94 22.01 15.34 -31.92
N ARG A 95 21.14 15.14 -32.91
CA ARG A 95 20.92 16.10 -34.00
C ARG A 95 20.13 17.36 -33.59
N ASP A 96 19.41 17.27 -32.47
CA ASP A 96 18.52 18.31 -31.96
C ASP A 96 18.48 18.26 -30.43
N GLU A 97 18.20 19.41 -29.80
CA GLU A 97 18.26 19.56 -28.34
C GLU A 97 17.26 18.65 -27.62
N LYS A 98 16.07 18.45 -28.21
CA LYS A 98 15.04 17.57 -27.65
C LYS A 98 15.53 16.13 -27.56
N LEU A 99 16.17 15.63 -28.62
CA LEU A 99 16.76 14.29 -28.65
C LEU A 99 18.00 14.21 -27.76
N LEU A 100 18.79 15.28 -27.65
CA LEU A 100 19.94 15.35 -26.75
C LEU A 100 19.51 15.21 -25.30
N ARG A 101 18.53 16.03 -24.88
CA ARG A 101 17.89 15.97 -23.56
C ARG A 101 17.38 14.57 -23.25
N PHE A 102 16.62 13.97 -24.18
CA PHE A 102 16.12 12.61 -24.00
C PHE A 102 17.25 11.60 -23.77
N ARG A 103 18.33 11.64 -24.55
CA ARG A 103 19.46 10.72 -24.41
C ARG A 103 20.22 10.94 -23.10
N ARG A 104 20.38 12.20 -22.66
CA ARG A 104 21.01 12.54 -21.37
C ARG A 104 20.19 12.04 -20.19
N ILE A 105 18.88 12.27 -20.17
CA ILE A 105 17.98 11.74 -19.14
C ILE A 105 18.05 10.21 -19.11
N TYR A 106 17.98 9.56 -20.27
CA TYR A 106 18.09 8.10 -20.37
C TYR A 106 19.42 7.57 -19.79
N TYR A 107 20.52 8.26 -20.07
CA TYR A 107 21.82 7.93 -19.50
C TYR A 107 21.82 8.10 -17.97
N LEU A 108 21.36 9.24 -17.47
CA LEU A 108 21.30 9.53 -16.02
C LEU A 108 20.48 8.48 -15.28
N ASP A 109 19.28 8.16 -15.78
CA ASP A 109 18.42 7.13 -15.19
C ASP A 109 19.13 5.77 -15.15
N ARG A 110 19.86 5.40 -16.20
CA ARG A 110 20.64 4.15 -16.21
C ARG A 110 21.75 4.17 -15.17
N VAL A 111 22.57 5.22 -15.13
CA VAL A 111 23.70 5.30 -14.18
C VAL A 111 23.20 5.36 -12.74
N ILE A 112 22.14 6.11 -12.46
CA ILE A 112 21.50 6.16 -11.13
C ILE A 112 21.07 4.75 -10.72
N ASN A 113 20.43 3.98 -11.61
CA ASN A 113 20.03 2.61 -11.30
C ASN A 113 21.22 1.69 -11.05
N ASP A 114 22.27 1.79 -11.87
CA ASP A 114 23.50 0.99 -11.69
C ASP A 114 24.18 1.31 -10.34
N GLN A 115 24.21 2.59 -9.93
CA GLN A 115 24.77 3.02 -8.64
C GLN A 115 23.91 2.57 -7.45
N LEU A 116 22.58 2.65 -7.56
CA LEU A 116 21.68 2.14 -6.53
C LEU A 116 21.83 0.63 -6.34
N GLN A 117 22.04 -0.13 -7.42
CA GLN A 117 22.31 -1.56 -7.32
C GLN A 117 23.63 -1.83 -6.58
N ARG A 118 24.71 -1.11 -6.92
CA ARG A 118 26.00 -1.22 -6.22
C ARG A 118 25.88 -0.87 -4.74
N GLN A 119 25.17 0.21 -4.42
CA GLN A 119 24.90 0.61 -3.03
C GLN A 119 24.18 -0.50 -2.26
N ALA A 120 23.15 -1.10 -2.87
CA ALA A 120 22.40 -2.20 -2.26
C ALA A 120 23.26 -3.45 -2.02
N GLU A 121 24.15 -3.80 -2.96
CA GLU A 121 25.10 -4.90 -2.82
C GLU A 121 26.08 -4.66 -1.66
N LEU A 122 26.63 -3.45 -1.54
CA LEU A 122 27.54 -3.08 -0.45
C LEU A 122 26.83 -3.06 0.90
N LEU A 123 25.63 -2.48 0.99
CA LEU A 123 24.82 -2.50 2.23
C LEU A 123 24.45 -3.93 2.65
N SER A 124 24.14 -4.80 1.69
CA SER A 124 23.88 -6.22 1.95
C SER A 124 25.11 -6.91 2.54
N ARG A 125 26.28 -6.67 1.95
CA ARG A 125 27.57 -7.19 2.45
C ARG A 125 27.89 -6.65 3.84
N GLN A 126 27.68 -5.36 4.09
CA GLN A 126 27.90 -4.73 5.39
C GLN A 126 26.99 -5.35 6.46
N LYS A 127 25.69 -5.51 6.17
CA LYS A 127 24.76 -6.19 7.07
C LYS A 127 25.15 -7.63 7.36
N ALA A 128 25.64 -8.37 6.35
CA ALA A 128 26.11 -9.74 6.55
C ALA A 128 27.34 -9.79 7.47
N LEU A 129 28.24 -8.80 7.40
CA LEU A 129 29.38 -8.68 8.30
C LEU A 129 28.94 -8.32 9.72
N LEU A 130 28.02 -7.37 9.87
CA LEU A 130 27.46 -6.99 11.17
C LEU A 130 26.72 -8.15 11.83
N ARG A 131 25.98 -8.99 11.09
CA ARG A 131 25.38 -10.21 11.67
C ARG A 131 26.41 -11.18 12.24
N LYS A 132 27.64 -11.22 11.69
CA LYS A 132 28.71 -12.04 12.24
C LYS A 132 29.28 -11.44 13.54
N VAL A 133 29.17 -10.13 13.75
CA VAL A 133 29.54 -9.48 15.03
C VAL A 133 28.69 -10.05 16.16
N ASP A 134 27.41 -10.32 15.90
CA ASP A 134 26.46 -10.84 16.90
C ASP A 134 26.67 -12.32 17.23
N TRP A 135 27.50 -13.04 16.48
CA TRP A 135 27.82 -14.45 16.75
C TRP A 135 28.88 -14.63 17.83
N TYR A 136 29.61 -13.56 18.18
CA TYR A 136 30.71 -13.63 19.13
C TYR A 136 30.35 -12.89 20.43
N PRO A 137 30.73 -13.44 21.59
CA PRO A 137 30.49 -12.79 22.88
C PRO A 137 31.23 -11.45 22.98
N GLU A 138 30.78 -10.61 23.90
CA GLU A 138 31.48 -9.39 24.26
C GLU A 138 32.90 -9.70 24.77
N GLY A 139 33.90 -8.95 24.32
CA GLY A 139 35.32 -9.21 24.59
C GLY A 139 36.05 -10.09 23.57
N ASP A 140 35.36 -10.80 22.66
CA ASP A 140 36.03 -11.61 21.62
C ASP A 140 36.70 -10.71 20.56
N SER A 141 38.00 -10.91 20.33
CA SER A 141 38.79 -10.15 19.33
C SER A 141 38.20 -10.24 17.91
N ARG A 142 37.56 -11.35 17.55
CA ARG A 142 36.92 -11.54 16.23
C ARG A 142 35.78 -10.55 16.02
N ARG A 143 35.10 -10.12 17.09
CA ARG A 143 34.03 -9.12 17.03
C ARG A 143 34.55 -7.78 16.49
N GLN A 144 35.73 -7.36 16.96
CA GLN A 144 36.41 -6.17 16.46
C GLN A 144 36.84 -6.34 15.00
N THR A 145 37.35 -7.52 14.62
CA THR A 145 37.71 -7.82 13.22
C THR A 145 36.51 -7.68 12.27
N TRP A 146 35.35 -8.22 12.63
CA TRP A 146 34.15 -8.11 11.79
C TRP A 146 33.58 -6.70 11.74
N ARG A 147 33.64 -5.94 12.84
CA ARG A 147 33.29 -4.51 12.85
C ARG A 147 34.21 -3.70 11.93
N ALA A 148 35.52 -3.91 12.02
CA ALA A 148 36.50 -3.25 11.15
C ALA A 148 36.22 -3.56 9.66
N ARG A 149 35.97 -4.82 9.31
CA ARG A 149 35.59 -5.21 7.93
C ARG A 149 34.28 -4.61 7.46
N ALA A 150 33.31 -4.41 8.36
CA ALA A 150 32.06 -3.73 8.01
C ALA A 150 32.30 -2.23 7.78
N ALA A 151 33.17 -1.60 8.57
CA ALA A 151 33.57 -0.20 8.44
C ALA A 151 34.41 0.07 7.17
N GLU A 152 35.17 -0.91 6.67
CA GLU A 152 35.85 -0.82 5.36
C GLU A 152 34.88 -0.55 4.19
N LEU A 153 33.58 -0.82 4.35
CA LEU A 153 32.56 -0.55 3.33
C LEU A 153 31.96 0.87 3.44
N ASP A 154 32.24 1.63 4.49
CA ASP A 154 31.70 2.98 4.66
C ASP A 154 32.24 3.98 3.61
N PRO A 155 33.55 4.04 3.30
CA PRO A 155 34.07 4.92 2.26
C PRO A 155 33.46 4.70 0.86
N PRO A 156 33.36 3.46 0.32
CA PRO A 156 32.73 3.27 -0.99
C PRO A 156 31.22 3.55 -0.96
N LEU A 157 30.53 3.32 0.16
CA LEU A 157 29.13 3.72 0.33
C LEU A 157 28.98 5.25 0.28
N ALA A 158 29.83 5.99 0.98
CA ALA A 158 29.86 7.45 0.97
C ALA A 158 30.15 8.00 -0.44
N ALA A 159 31.10 7.39 -1.16
CA ALA A 159 31.42 7.77 -2.54
C ALA A 159 30.23 7.55 -3.51
N ILE A 160 29.52 6.43 -3.38
CA ILE A 160 28.30 6.18 -4.19
C ILE A 160 27.21 7.19 -3.84
N GLU A 161 27.03 7.53 -2.56
CA GLU A 161 26.02 8.50 -2.13
C GLU A 161 26.31 9.91 -2.66
N GLN A 162 27.58 10.33 -2.64
CA GLN A 162 28.03 11.59 -3.23
C GLN A 162 27.77 11.62 -4.75
N GLU A 163 28.10 10.54 -5.46
CA GLU A 163 27.85 10.41 -6.90
C GLU A 163 26.36 10.40 -7.24
N LEU A 164 25.55 9.67 -6.47
CA LEU A 164 24.09 9.66 -6.60
C LEU A 164 23.50 11.05 -6.39
N THR A 165 24.03 11.82 -5.43
CA THR A 165 23.61 13.20 -5.18
C THR A 165 23.88 14.10 -6.38
N SER A 166 25.08 14.00 -6.98
CA SER A 166 25.44 14.74 -8.20
C SER A 166 24.54 14.36 -9.39
N LEU A 167 24.36 13.05 -9.64
CA LEU A 167 23.51 12.55 -10.73
C LEU A 167 22.04 12.98 -10.57
N ARG A 168 21.51 12.89 -9.35
CA ARG A 168 20.14 13.30 -9.03
C ARG A 168 19.95 14.79 -9.21
N LYS A 169 20.92 15.64 -8.86
CA LYS A 169 20.85 17.09 -9.08
C LYS A 169 20.55 17.42 -10.55
N VAL A 170 21.30 16.85 -11.50
CA VAL A 170 21.06 17.09 -12.95
C VAL A 170 19.69 16.55 -13.39
N ARG A 171 19.37 15.32 -12.97
CA ARG A 171 18.11 14.67 -13.32
C ARG A 171 16.90 15.41 -12.76
N ASP A 172 16.98 15.91 -11.53
CA ASP A 172 15.92 16.63 -10.85
C ASP A 172 15.72 18.01 -11.49
N LEU A 173 16.80 18.71 -11.89
CA LEU A 173 16.69 19.96 -12.67
C LEU A 173 15.99 19.75 -14.03
N TYR A 174 16.26 18.65 -14.73
CA TYR A 174 15.51 18.28 -15.94
C TYR A 174 14.03 18.03 -15.64
N GLU A 175 13.71 17.36 -14.53
CA GLU A 175 12.33 17.10 -14.15
C GLU A 175 11.59 18.38 -13.74
N GLU A 176 12.24 19.26 -12.97
CA GLU A 176 11.68 20.55 -12.57
C GLU A 176 11.38 21.43 -13.79
N GLU A 177 12.31 21.51 -14.76
CA GLU A 177 12.06 22.28 -15.99
C GLU A 177 10.85 21.75 -16.77
N ASP A 178 10.68 20.43 -16.86
CA ASP A 178 9.55 19.79 -17.54
C ASP A 178 8.22 19.95 -16.80
N ARG A 179 8.25 20.15 -15.47
CA ARG A 179 7.06 20.41 -14.65
C ARG A 179 6.55 21.84 -14.78
N LEU A 180 7.42 22.80 -15.12
CA LEU A 180 7.01 24.19 -15.29
C LEU A 180 6.05 24.32 -16.50
N PRO A 181 4.97 25.12 -16.38
CA PRO A 181 4.04 25.34 -17.47
C PRO A 181 4.78 25.90 -18.69
N LYS A 182 4.48 25.38 -19.89
CA LYS A 182 5.10 25.82 -21.15
C LYS A 182 4.50 27.14 -21.60
N LEU A 183 4.82 28.19 -20.86
CA LEU A 183 4.43 29.55 -21.16
C LEU A 183 5.45 30.11 -22.16
N ASP A 184 5.18 29.92 -23.44
CA ASP A 184 5.82 30.68 -24.51
C ASP A 184 4.86 31.78 -24.98
N ALA A 185 5.35 32.70 -25.82
CA ALA A 185 4.53 33.78 -26.36
C ALA A 185 3.33 33.28 -27.20
N GLN A 186 3.29 31.99 -27.56
CA GLN A 186 2.31 31.37 -28.45
C GLN A 186 1.25 30.56 -27.68
N THR A 187 1.57 30.12 -26.46
CA THR A 187 0.73 29.26 -25.63
C THR A 187 0.34 30.02 -24.37
N PRO A 188 -0.83 30.71 -24.37
CA PRO A 188 -1.29 31.42 -23.18
C PRO A 188 -1.54 30.44 -22.03
N PRO A 189 -1.34 30.86 -20.78
CA PRO A 189 -1.58 30.00 -19.63
C PRO A 189 -3.05 29.60 -19.56
N THR A 190 -3.30 28.36 -19.15
CA THR A 190 -4.65 27.81 -19.02
C THR A 190 -5.14 27.86 -17.57
N ILE A 191 -6.44 27.68 -17.36
CA ILE A 191 -7.01 27.46 -16.01
C ILE A 191 -6.36 26.25 -15.30
N ALA A 192 -5.98 25.22 -16.05
CA ALA A 192 -5.28 24.07 -15.48
C ALA A 192 -3.87 24.46 -14.97
N ASP A 193 -3.19 25.38 -15.64
CA ASP A 193 -1.88 25.88 -15.21
C ASP A 193 -1.99 26.74 -13.95
N LEU A 194 -3.06 27.54 -13.84
CA LEU A 194 -3.41 28.27 -12.62
C LEU A 194 -3.58 27.32 -11.43
N ALA A 195 -4.47 26.33 -11.57
CA ALA A 195 -4.74 25.36 -10.51
C ALA A 195 -3.49 24.58 -10.08
N ARG A 196 -2.62 24.20 -11.04
CA ARG A 196 -1.35 23.51 -10.73
C ARG A 196 -0.37 24.41 -9.98
N ALA A 197 -0.29 25.69 -10.33
CA ALA A 197 0.61 26.62 -9.66
C ALA A 197 0.18 26.86 -8.20
N ASP A 198 -1.12 27.09 -7.96
CA ASP A 198 -1.65 27.26 -6.61
C ASP A 198 -1.49 25.98 -5.77
N LEU A 199 -1.66 24.81 -6.40
CA LEU A 199 -1.41 23.52 -5.75
C LEU A 199 0.07 23.35 -5.37
N SER A 200 0.99 23.76 -6.24
CA SER A 200 2.44 23.71 -5.96
C SER A 200 2.82 24.63 -4.79
N GLU A 201 2.27 25.84 -4.73
CA GLU A 201 2.51 26.74 -3.59
C GLU A 201 1.98 26.16 -2.28
N TYR A 202 0.84 25.47 -2.35
CA TYR A 202 0.29 24.76 -1.19
C TYR A 202 1.16 23.56 -0.79
N GLU A 203 1.70 22.80 -1.74
CA GLU A 203 2.65 21.70 -1.48
C GLU A 203 3.90 22.20 -0.74
N ASP A 204 4.49 23.31 -1.19
CA ASP A 204 5.63 23.93 -0.52
C ASP A 204 5.29 24.32 0.93
N ALA A 205 4.13 24.92 1.14
CA ALA A 205 3.65 25.28 2.48
C ALA A 205 3.48 24.05 3.39
N LEU A 206 2.97 22.93 2.86
CA LEU A 206 2.80 21.67 3.60
C LEU A 206 4.12 20.96 3.90
N ASN A 207 5.13 21.09 3.04
CA ASN A 207 6.44 20.49 3.26
C ASN A 207 7.19 21.14 4.45
N ALA A 208 6.87 22.38 4.78
CA ALA A 208 7.40 23.08 5.95
C ALA A 208 6.68 22.72 7.26
N LYS A 209 5.59 21.94 7.21
CA LYS A 209 4.78 21.60 8.40
C LYS A 209 5.30 20.37 9.13
N SER A 210 5.30 20.48 10.45
CA SER A 210 5.52 19.38 11.39
C SER A 210 4.37 18.37 11.35
N HIS A 211 4.57 17.21 11.98
CA HIS A 211 3.54 16.18 12.07
C HIS A 211 2.24 16.70 12.69
N ASP A 212 2.32 17.43 13.79
CA ASP A 212 1.14 17.86 14.55
C ASP A 212 0.37 18.96 13.82
N GLU A 213 1.07 19.91 13.20
CA GLU A 213 0.42 20.90 12.31
C GLU A 213 -0.27 20.23 11.11
N LEU A 214 0.31 19.16 10.56
CA LEU A 214 -0.35 18.39 9.50
C LEU A 214 -1.61 17.68 10.00
N VAL A 215 -1.58 17.09 11.20
CA VAL A 215 -2.77 16.47 11.81
C VAL A 215 -3.87 17.50 12.03
N GLU A 216 -3.52 18.70 12.51
CA GLU A 216 -4.46 19.80 12.70
C GLU A 216 -5.09 20.25 11.37
N LEU A 217 -4.29 20.50 10.34
CA LEU A 217 -4.78 20.87 9.02
C LEU A 217 -5.68 19.78 8.42
N VAL A 218 -5.31 18.51 8.59
CA VAL A 218 -6.14 17.38 8.18
C VAL A 218 -7.45 17.35 8.96
N TRP A 219 -7.42 17.56 10.27
CA TRP A 219 -8.63 17.61 11.10
C TRP A 219 -9.57 18.73 10.64
N GLN A 220 -9.06 19.95 10.50
CA GLN A 220 -9.82 21.10 9.98
C GLN A 220 -10.44 20.78 8.61
N LYS A 221 -9.67 20.18 7.71
CA LYS A 221 -10.16 19.75 6.40
C LYS A 221 -11.29 18.73 6.54
N LEU A 222 -11.17 17.74 7.42
CA LEU A 222 -12.18 16.72 7.67
C LEU A 222 -13.49 17.28 8.25
N GLN A 223 -13.43 18.42 8.94
CA GLN A 223 -14.61 19.10 9.49
C GLN A 223 -15.33 20.02 8.49
N GLU A 224 -14.81 20.18 7.26
CA GLU A 224 -15.49 20.95 6.23
C GLU A 224 -16.90 20.43 5.96
N ARG A 225 -17.82 21.37 5.75
CA ARG A 225 -19.22 21.10 5.40
C ARG A 225 -19.49 21.51 3.96
N LEU A 226 -20.33 20.73 3.31
CA LEU A 226 -20.87 21.06 1.99
C LEU A 226 -21.82 22.26 2.08
N PRO A 227 -22.18 22.92 0.97
CA PRO A 227 -23.10 24.06 0.97
C PRO A 227 -24.48 23.77 1.60
N ASN A 228 -24.88 22.50 1.66
CA ASN A 228 -26.12 22.05 2.31
C ASN A 228 -25.97 21.78 3.82
N GLY A 229 -24.82 22.15 4.42
CA GLY A 229 -24.52 21.95 5.84
C GLY A 229 -24.14 20.51 6.23
N LYS A 230 -24.23 19.53 5.31
CA LYS A 230 -23.82 18.16 5.61
C LYS A 230 -22.29 18.06 5.72
N PRO A 231 -21.76 17.18 6.60
CA PRO A 231 -20.34 16.87 6.60
C PRO A 231 -19.87 16.45 5.21
N ARG A 232 -18.74 16.97 4.76
CA ARG A 232 -18.12 16.57 3.49
C ARG A 232 -17.64 15.12 3.53
N PHE A 233 -17.18 14.68 4.70
CA PHE A 233 -16.53 13.38 4.88
C PHE A 233 -17.30 12.51 5.85
N GLU A 234 -17.55 11.27 5.45
CA GLU A 234 -18.14 10.25 6.31
C GLU A 234 -17.22 9.94 7.51
N PRO A 235 -17.77 9.66 8.70
CA PRO A 235 -16.98 9.36 9.91
C PRO A 235 -15.99 8.21 9.73
N TRP A 236 -16.36 7.15 8.98
CA TRP A 236 -15.44 6.05 8.72
C TRP A 236 -14.18 6.53 7.97
N PHE A 237 -14.33 7.49 7.05
CA PHE A 237 -13.22 7.99 6.26
C PHE A 237 -12.33 8.92 7.10
N GLN A 238 -12.94 9.76 7.94
CA GLN A 238 -12.21 10.56 8.93
C GLN A 238 -11.33 9.67 9.81
N TYR A 239 -11.90 8.57 10.33
CA TYR A 239 -11.17 7.60 11.14
C TYR A 239 -10.00 6.98 10.36
N MET A 240 -10.21 6.56 9.12
CA MET A 240 -9.13 5.96 8.33
C MET A 240 -7.99 6.94 8.03
N ILE A 241 -8.32 8.20 7.73
CA ILE A 241 -7.31 9.24 7.50
C ILE A 241 -6.50 9.48 8.78
N ILE A 242 -7.16 9.64 9.93
CA ILE A 242 -6.51 9.92 11.20
C ILE A 242 -5.78 8.70 11.76
N HIS A 243 -6.29 7.48 11.68
CA HIS A 243 -5.68 6.34 12.39
C HIS A 243 -4.84 5.43 11.51
N PHE A 244 -5.06 5.38 10.19
CA PHE A 244 -4.41 4.40 9.31
C PHE A 244 -3.45 5.01 8.28
N SER A 245 -3.59 6.29 7.92
CA SER A 245 -2.71 6.93 6.94
C SER A 245 -1.25 6.79 7.32
N GLY A 246 -0.46 6.24 6.39
CA GLY A 246 0.97 6.03 6.52
C GLY A 246 1.39 4.74 7.24
N MET A 247 0.44 3.94 7.73
CA MET A 247 0.73 2.66 8.37
C MET A 247 1.45 1.71 7.40
N ARG A 248 2.35 0.88 7.92
CA ARG A 248 3.10 -0.12 7.15
C ARG A 248 2.21 -1.24 6.60
N TYR A 249 2.59 -1.73 5.42
CA TYR A 249 1.89 -2.78 4.70
C TYR A 249 2.40 -4.18 5.08
N VAL A 250 1.83 -4.77 6.12
CA VAL A 250 2.07 -6.15 6.58
C VAL A 250 0.78 -6.67 7.21
N SER A 251 0.48 -7.97 7.14
CA SER A 251 -0.79 -8.51 7.66
C SER A 251 -0.93 -8.32 9.17
N ALA A 252 -2.11 -7.91 9.62
CA ALA A 252 -2.51 -7.77 11.03
C ALA A 252 -2.53 -9.12 11.78
N HIS A 253 -2.39 -10.24 11.07
CA HIS A 253 -2.29 -11.56 11.68
C HIS A 253 -1.13 -11.59 12.68
N GLY A 254 -1.45 -11.97 13.92
CA GLY A 254 -0.48 -11.96 15.02
C GLY A 254 0.11 -10.58 15.29
N SER A 255 -0.67 -9.49 15.15
CA SER A 255 -0.30 -8.17 15.70
C SER A 255 -1.08 -7.80 16.97
N TYR A 256 -1.98 -8.68 17.40
CA TYR A 256 -2.82 -8.52 18.59
C TYR A 256 -3.10 -9.90 19.20
N ALA A 257 -3.17 -9.94 20.52
CA ALA A 257 -3.68 -11.07 21.28
C ALA A 257 -4.42 -10.54 22.51
N ASP A 258 -5.47 -11.23 22.96
CA ASP A 258 -6.35 -10.72 24.01
C ASP A 258 -5.62 -10.60 25.37
N PRO A 259 -5.51 -9.39 25.96
CA PRO A 259 -4.89 -9.23 27.27
C PRO A 259 -5.66 -9.94 28.40
N ASN A 260 -6.95 -10.23 28.25
CA ASN A 260 -7.72 -10.94 29.28
C ASN A 260 -7.22 -12.39 29.40
N GLU A 261 -7.06 -13.06 28.26
CA GLU A 261 -6.54 -14.43 28.20
C GLU A 261 -5.12 -14.50 28.76
N LEU A 262 -4.27 -13.52 28.44
CA LEU A 262 -2.93 -13.45 29.00
C LEU A 262 -2.95 -13.29 30.53
N LEU A 263 -3.77 -12.35 31.04
CA LEU A 263 -3.84 -12.10 32.47
C LEU A 263 -4.27 -13.35 33.24
N GLU A 264 -5.29 -14.07 32.74
CA GLU A 264 -5.71 -15.35 33.31
C GLU A 264 -4.57 -16.38 33.27
N LEU A 265 -3.87 -16.53 32.15
CA LEU A 265 -2.75 -17.47 32.02
C LEU A 265 -1.61 -17.14 33.01
N LEU A 266 -1.26 -15.86 33.16
CA LEU A 266 -0.22 -15.41 34.08
C LEU A 266 -0.63 -15.66 35.55
N VAL A 267 -1.86 -15.29 35.92
CA VAL A 267 -2.39 -15.48 37.28
C VAL A 267 -2.52 -16.96 37.62
N ARG A 268 -3.05 -17.78 36.71
CA ARG A 268 -3.15 -19.24 36.90
C ARG A 268 -1.79 -19.89 37.04
N ALA A 269 -0.80 -19.48 36.25
CA ALA A 269 0.57 -19.99 36.35
C ALA A 269 1.22 -19.63 37.70
N ASP A 270 0.90 -18.46 38.25
CA ASP A 270 1.43 -17.98 39.52
C ASP A 270 0.73 -18.62 40.74
N VAL A 271 -0.60 -18.69 40.72
CA VAL A 271 -1.39 -19.37 41.76
C VAL A 271 -1.00 -20.85 41.85
N LYS A 272 -0.78 -21.52 40.70
CA LYS A 272 -0.37 -22.93 40.68
C LYS A 272 0.93 -23.20 41.44
N GLU A 273 1.86 -22.24 41.49
CA GLU A 273 3.13 -22.39 42.22
C GLU A 273 2.98 -22.22 43.73
N SER A 274 1.91 -21.55 44.17
CA SER A 274 1.62 -21.27 45.58
C SER A 274 0.45 -22.09 46.15
N LEU A 275 -0.22 -22.89 45.33
CA LEU A 275 -1.42 -23.65 45.69
C LEU A 275 -1.09 -24.78 46.68
N LYS A 276 -1.83 -24.84 47.79
CA LYS A 276 -1.70 -25.94 48.75
C LYS A 276 -2.55 -27.14 48.32
N PRO A 277 -2.19 -28.39 48.71
CA PRO A 277 -3.02 -29.56 48.45
C PRO A 277 -4.45 -29.36 49.00
N GLY A 278 -5.45 -29.55 48.13
CA GLY A 278 -6.87 -29.45 48.47
C GLY A 278 -7.50 -28.06 48.28
N GLU A 279 -6.74 -27.03 47.92
CA GLU A 279 -7.31 -25.74 47.51
C GLU A 279 -7.81 -25.79 46.06
N ASP A 280 -8.94 -25.12 45.78
CA ASP A 280 -9.45 -24.95 44.42
C ASP A 280 -8.64 -23.85 43.70
N ILE A 281 -8.03 -24.21 42.57
CA ILE A 281 -7.23 -23.29 41.76
C ILE A 281 -8.09 -22.19 41.14
N ASP A 282 -9.32 -22.49 40.73
CA ASP A 282 -10.16 -21.55 39.99
C ASP A 282 -10.66 -20.42 40.90
N ASP A 283 -11.05 -20.74 42.15
CA ASP A 283 -11.42 -19.73 43.16
C ASP A 283 -10.27 -18.77 43.48
N LYS A 284 -9.05 -19.30 43.62
CA LYS A 284 -7.85 -18.49 43.88
C LYS A 284 -7.46 -17.62 42.70
N VAL A 285 -7.59 -18.15 41.48
CA VAL A 285 -7.35 -17.40 40.24
C VAL A 285 -8.34 -16.25 40.12
N GLU A 286 -9.64 -16.49 40.31
CA GLU A 286 -10.66 -15.45 40.24
C GLU A 286 -10.45 -14.37 41.31
N ALA A 287 -10.18 -14.76 42.56
CA ALA A 287 -9.91 -13.81 43.64
C ALA A 287 -8.69 -12.91 43.32
N LYS A 288 -7.61 -13.49 42.77
CA LYS A 288 -6.42 -12.72 42.37
C LYS A 288 -6.69 -11.83 41.15
N LEU A 289 -7.45 -12.30 40.17
CA LEU A 289 -7.86 -11.49 39.01
C LEU A 289 -8.66 -10.26 39.47
N GLN A 290 -9.64 -10.44 40.34
CA GLN A 290 -10.44 -9.33 40.89
C GLN A 290 -9.56 -8.34 41.66
N ALA A 291 -8.65 -8.82 42.51
CA ALA A 291 -7.71 -7.94 43.22
C ALA A 291 -6.85 -7.09 42.26
N LEU A 292 -6.32 -7.70 41.20
CA LEU A 292 -5.51 -6.99 40.20
C LEU A 292 -6.33 -5.97 39.39
N LEU A 293 -7.58 -6.29 39.05
CA LEU A 293 -8.48 -5.38 38.32
C LEU A 293 -8.84 -4.12 39.12
N HIS A 294 -8.89 -4.22 40.45
CA HIS A 294 -9.19 -3.10 41.35
C HIS A 294 -7.94 -2.35 41.83
N THR A 295 -6.74 -2.83 41.50
CA THR A 295 -5.49 -2.19 41.91
C THR A 295 -5.31 -0.86 41.16
N PRO A 296 -5.21 0.29 41.87
CA PRO A 296 -5.04 1.58 41.21
C PRO A 296 -3.64 1.68 40.60
N ILE A 297 -3.55 2.21 39.38
CA ILE A 297 -2.28 2.43 38.68
C ILE A 297 -2.11 3.91 38.36
N ASN A 298 -0.93 4.43 38.73
CA ASN A 298 -0.51 5.79 38.45
C ASN A 298 0.30 5.88 37.15
N GLY A 299 0.41 7.08 36.59
CA GLY A 299 1.28 7.39 35.45
C GLY A 299 0.64 7.17 34.07
N ALA A 300 1.49 6.88 33.07
CA ALA A 300 1.15 6.86 31.64
C ALA A 300 0.01 5.89 31.27
N TYR A 301 -0.26 4.88 32.10
CA TYR A 301 -1.25 3.83 31.81
C TYR A 301 -2.64 4.09 32.42
N LYS A 302 -2.86 5.24 33.06
CA LYS A 302 -4.13 5.53 33.76
C LYS A 302 -5.37 5.50 32.87
N HIS A 303 -5.23 5.73 31.57
CA HIS A 303 -6.33 5.77 30.60
C HIS A 303 -6.57 4.43 29.90
N LEU A 304 -5.73 3.41 30.16
CA LEU A 304 -5.88 2.10 29.53
C LEU A 304 -7.08 1.31 30.09
N PRO A 305 -7.62 0.33 29.34
CA PRO A 305 -8.63 -0.60 29.84
C PRO A 305 -8.22 -1.30 31.13
N PRO A 306 -9.17 -1.67 32.02
CA PRO A 306 -8.89 -2.31 33.31
C PRO A 306 -7.94 -3.50 33.24
N THR A 307 -8.10 -4.39 32.25
CA THR A 307 -7.24 -5.56 32.07
C THR A 307 -5.78 -5.19 31.80
N LEU A 308 -5.50 -4.13 31.03
CA LEU A 308 -4.13 -3.70 30.78
C LEU A 308 -3.51 -3.07 32.02
N LYS A 309 -4.32 -2.38 32.84
CA LYS A 309 -3.89 -1.94 34.17
C LYS A 309 -3.55 -3.15 35.03
N ALA A 310 -4.43 -4.14 35.12
CA ALA A 310 -4.17 -5.37 35.88
C ALA A 310 -2.86 -6.07 35.46
N LEU A 311 -2.49 -6.08 34.17
CA LEU A 311 -1.19 -6.60 33.71
C LEU A 311 0.00 -5.78 34.25
N VAL A 312 -0.11 -4.46 34.32
CA VAL A 312 0.91 -3.59 34.92
C VAL A 312 0.97 -3.79 36.44
N ALA A 313 -0.17 -3.93 37.12
CA ALA A 313 -0.23 -4.26 38.54
C ALA A 313 0.45 -5.60 38.83
N PHE A 314 0.15 -6.62 38.01
CA PHE A 314 0.78 -7.93 38.12
C PHE A 314 2.31 -7.86 37.94
N LYS A 315 2.79 -7.07 36.96
CA LYS A 315 4.24 -6.82 36.80
C LYS A 315 4.86 -6.18 38.05
N GLN A 316 4.19 -5.18 38.63
CA GLN A 316 4.67 -4.48 39.82
C GLN A 316 4.68 -5.39 41.05
N GLU A 317 3.63 -6.18 41.26
CA GLU A 317 3.55 -7.19 42.32
C GLU A 317 4.71 -8.17 42.22
N LYS A 318 4.96 -8.71 41.02
CA LYS A 318 6.07 -9.63 40.73
C LYS A 318 7.44 -9.01 41.01
N GLN A 319 7.64 -7.76 40.61
CA GLN A 319 8.86 -7.02 40.92
C GLN A 319 9.06 -6.84 42.43
N GLN A 320 8.00 -6.53 43.18
CA GLN A 320 8.04 -6.33 44.64
C GLN A 320 8.28 -7.65 45.39
N ALA A 321 7.76 -8.76 44.87
CA ALA A 321 7.96 -10.09 45.43
C ALA A 321 9.38 -10.66 45.19
N GLY A 322 10.24 -9.96 44.44
CA GLY A 322 11.57 -10.45 44.08
C GLY A 322 11.58 -11.51 42.98
N ASP A 323 10.47 -11.68 42.25
CA ASP A 323 10.32 -12.60 41.11
C ASP A 323 9.83 -11.81 39.88
N PRO A 324 10.64 -10.88 39.34
CA PRO A 324 10.22 -10.03 38.24
C PRO A 324 9.98 -10.83 36.96
N LEU A 325 9.00 -10.40 36.16
CA LEU A 325 8.81 -10.94 34.82
C LEU A 325 10.08 -10.70 33.98
N PRO A 326 10.55 -11.69 33.19
CA PRO A 326 11.66 -11.46 32.27
C PRO A 326 11.36 -10.32 31.30
N ASP A 327 12.35 -9.47 31.02
CA ASP A 327 12.17 -8.28 30.17
C ASP A 327 11.61 -8.63 28.78
N TRP A 328 12.07 -9.74 28.19
CA TRP A 328 11.58 -10.20 26.90
C TRP A 328 10.10 -10.62 26.93
N VAL A 329 9.61 -11.13 28.07
CA VAL A 329 8.18 -11.46 28.24
C VAL A 329 7.39 -10.17 28.23
N TRP A 330 7.81 -9.16 29.00
CA TRP A 330 7.14 -7.87 29.04
C TRP A 330 7.14 -7.15 27.68
N GLN A 331 8.25 -7.26 26.94
CA GLN A 331 8.36 -6.75 25.57
C GLN A 331 7.31 -7.39 24.65
N GLU A 332 7.13 -8.70 24.72
CA GLU A 332 6.10 -9.39 23.93
C GLU A 332 4.68 -9.00 24.39
N ILE A 333 4.42 -8.89 25.69
CA ILE A 333 3.14 -8.39 26.21
C ILE A 333 2.83 -7.00 25.63
N THR A 334 3.81 -6.12 25.62
CA THR A 334 3.70 -4.77 25.09
C THR A 334 3.47 -4.76 23.59
N LYS A 335 4.16 -5.63 22.85
CA LYS A 335 4.05 -5.76 21.40
C LYS A 335 2.64 -6.12 20.91
N PHE A 336 1.96 -7.02 21.63
CA PHE A 336 0.65 -7.55 21.23
C PHE A 336 -0.54 -6.82 21.87
N THR A 337 -0.31 -5.82 22.73
CA THR A 337 -1.36 -5.08 23.44
C THR A 337 -1.21 -3.56 23.28
N GLN A 338 -2.16 -2.78 23.79
CA GLN A 338 -2.11 -1.32 23.78
C GLN A 338 -1.08 -0.73 24.78
N LEU A 339 -0.41 -1.57 25.59
CA LEU A 339 0.68 -1.12 26.48
C LEU A 339 1.84 -0.46 25.71
N ARG A 340 1.98 -0.75 24.42
CA ARG A 340 2.94 -0.08 23.51
C ARG A 340 2.83 1.44 23.48
N LEU A 341 1.70 2.05 23.87
CA LEU A 341 1.61 3.52 23.91
C LEU A 341 2.72 4.17 24.77
N GLY A 342 3.23 3.44 25.77
CA GLY A 342 4.34 3.88 26.62
C GLY A 342 5.73 3.38 26.21
N VAL A 343 5.95 2.87 24.99
CA VAL A 343 7.31 2.46 24.57
C VAL A 343 8.17 3.64 24.14
N GLU A 344 9.44 3.57 24.54
CA GLU A 344 10.50 4.50 24.15
C GLU A 344 11.60 3.81 23.31
N ASP A 345 11.65 2.47 23.31
CA ASP A 345 12.64 1.70 22.57
C ASP A 345 12.24 1.53 21.09
N PRO A 346 13.03 2.03 20.12
CA PRO A 346 12.78 1.81 18.69
C PRO A 346 12.80 0.33 18.27
N ASN A 347 13.40 -0.56 19.08
CA ASN A 347 13.44 -1.99 18.84
C ASN A 347 12.32 -2.76 19.56
N TRP A 348 11.27 -2.09 20.03
CA TRP A 348 10.18 -2.73 20.79
C TRP A 348 9.55 -3.96 20.12
N GLU A 349 9.58 -4.09 18.79
CA GLU A 349 9.07 -5.27 18.08
C GLU A 349 10.08 -6.41 17.89
N ALA A 350 11.37 -6.14 18.10
CA ALA A 350 12.44 -7.10 17.89
C ALA A 350 12.30 -8.26 18.87
N ILE A 351 12.40 -9.50 18.37
CA ILE A 351 12.36 -10.67 19.24
C ILE A 351 13.68 -10.71 20.01
N SER A 352 13.60 -10.59 21.34
CA SER A 352 14.78 -10.72 22.19
C SER A 352 15.40 -12.12 22.06
N PRO A 353 16.73 -12.24 21.89
CA PRO A 353 17.43 -13.52 21.88
C PRO A 353 17.21 -14.36 23.15
N GLU A 354 16.89 -13.70 24.27
CA GLU A 354 16.66 -14.34 25.56
C GLU A 354 15.48 -15.31 25.55
N ARG A 355 14.50 -15.09 24.67
CA ARG A 355 13.37 -16.01 24.47
C ARG A 355 13.82 -17.45 24.27
N TRP A 356 15.00 -17.67 23.67
CA TRP A 356 15.51 -18.99 23.30
C TRP A 356 16.41 -19.65 24.37
N LYS A 357 16.70 -18.95 25.48
CA LYS A 357 17.44 -19.53 26.62
C LYS A 357 16.62 -20.68 27.25
N TYR A 358 17.29 -21.70 27.80
CA TYR A 358 16.62 -22.89 28.34
C TYR A 358 15.72 -22.54 29.54
N GLU A 359 16.20 -21.63 30.39
CA GLU A 359 15.53 -21.11 31.58
C GLU A 359 14.21 -20.37 31.26
N SER A 360 13.99 -20.04 29.99
CA SER A 360 12.80 -19.36 29.50
C SER A 360 11.72 -20.32 28.97
N SER A 361 11.86 -21.64 29.11
CA SER A 361 10.92 -22.63 28.56
C SER A 361 9.46 -22.42 29.04
N ARG A 362 9.25 -22.28 30.35
CA ARG A 362 7.92 -22.01 30.95
C ARG A 362 7.26 -20.78 30.33
N TRP A 363 7.98 -19.65 30.29
CA TRP A 363 7.46 -18.41 29.75
C TRP A 363 7.22 -18.48 28.25
N ARG A 364 8.08 -19.20 27.51
CA ARG A 364 7.93 -19.41 26.07
C ARG A 364 6.66 -20.19 25.75
N GLU A 365 6.38 -21.27 26.49
CA GLU A 365 5.16 -22.04 26.32
C GLU A 365 3.91 -21.20 26.60
N LEU A 366 3.92 -20.39 27.67
CA LEU A 366 2.82 -19.48 28.00
C LEU A 366 2.60 -18.44 26.90
N MET A 367 3.68 -17.77 26.44
CA MET A 367 3.61 -16.77 25.37
C MET A 367 3.20 -17.38 24.03
N ASP A 368 3.71 -18.54 23.66
CA ASP A 368 3.33 -19.23 22.42
C ASP A 368 1.85 -19.66 22.46
N SER A 369 1.35 -20.15 23.60
CA SER A 369 -0.06 -20.49 23.79
C SER A 369 -0.96 -19.25 23.60
N TRP A 370 -0.62 -18.14 24.26
CA TRP A 370 -1.36 -16.88 24.13
C TRP A 370 -1.34 -16.33 22.70
N GLN A 371 -0.17 -16.25 22.07
CA GLN A 371 -0.01 -15.61 20.76
C GLN A 371 -0.61 -16.42 19.60
N ARG A 372 -0.64 -17.76 19.71
CA ARG A 372 -1.06 -18.65 18.62
C ARG A 372 -2.50 -19.11 18.74
N LYS A 373 -3.19 -18.86 19.87
CA LYS A 373 -4.57 -19.30 20.10
C LYS A 373 -5.48 -18.92 18.94
N ASP A 374 -5.46 -17.64 18.55
CA ASP A 374 -6.09 -17.18 17.31
C ASP A 374 -5.39 -15.92 16.78
N ILE A 375 -4.62 -16.10 15.71
CA ILE A 375 -3.87 -15.01 15.06
C ILE A 375 -4.77 -13.97 14.38
N THR A 376 -6.08 -14.24 14.29
CA THR A 376 -7.10 -13.38 13.69
C THR A 376 -8.01 -12.69 14.71
N GLN A 377 -7.75 -12.84 16.02
CA GLN A 377 -8.55 -12.21 17.10
C GLN A 377 -8.70 -10.70 16.92
N TRP A 378 -7.71 -10.02 16.32
CA TRP A 378 -7.77 -8.59 16.01
C TRP A 378 -9.06 -8.21 15.27
N ARG A 379 -9.57 -9.10 14.41
CA ARG A 379 -10.75 -8.85 13.58
C ARG A 379 -12.01 -8.77 14.43
N GLN A 380 -12.18 -9.73 15.34
CA GLN A 380 -13.30 -9.76 16.28
C GLN A 380 -13.20 -8.59 17.26
N LYS A 381 -12.02 -8.34 17.81
CA LYS A 381 -11.81 -7.23 18.75
C LYS A 381 -12.09 -5.88 18.09
N HIS A 382 -11.58 -5.64 16.88
CA HIS A 382 -11.89 -4.40 16.16
C HIS A 382 -13.37 -4.28 15.84
N LYS A 383 -14.04 -5.35 15.42
CA LYS A 383 -15.50 -5.32 15.21
C LYS A 383 -16.25 -4.87 16.47
N GLN A 384 -15.80 -5.29 17.65
CA GLN A 384 -16.42 -4.95 18.93
C GLN A 384 -16.10 -3.53 19.39
N THR A 385 -14.84 -3.11 19.32
CA THR A 385 -14.38 -1.87 19.97
C THR A 385 -14.06 -0.73 19.01
N LEU A 386 -13.82 -1.03 17.73
CA LEU A 386 -13.24 -0.11 16.72
C LEU A 386 -11.91 0.54 17.13
N GLU A 387 -11.26 0.02 18.17
CA GLU A 387 -9.98 0.55 18.62
C GLU A 387 -8.87 0.19 17.64
N LEU A 388 -7.87 1.07 17.55
CA LEU A 388 -6.67 0.84 16.77
C LEU A 388 -5.71 -0.13 17.47
N ILE A 389 -6.05 -1.42 17.42
CA ILE A 389 -5.33 -2.49 18.11
C ILE A 389 -4.23 -3.14 17.27
N VAL A 390 -4.24 -2.92 15.95
CA VAL A 390 -3.26 -3.49 15.01
C VAL A 390 -2.08 -2.54 14.81
N THR A 391 -0.91 -3.10 14.48
CA THR A 391 0.32 -2.33 14.20
C THR A 391 0.70 -2.37 12.72
N ARG A 392 -0.16 -2.99 11.89
CA ARG A 392 0.07 -3.25 10.48
C ARG A 392 -1.24 -3.75 9.86
N ALA A 393 -1.44 -3.52 8.58
CA ALA A 393 -2.57 -4.10 7.85
C ALA A 393 -2.27 -4.31 6.36
N VAL A 394 -2.99 -5.26 5.74
CA VAL A 394 -3.05 -5.44 4.26
C VAL A 394 -4.42 -5.05 3.69
N CYS A 395 -4.55 -5.05 2.36
CA CYS A 395 -5.70 -4.47 1.63
C CYS A 395 -7.05 -4.94 2.12
N ASN A 396 -7.25 -6.25 2.20
CA ASN A 396 -8.52 -6.82 2.62
C ASN A 396 -8.82 -6.51 4.10
N GLU A 397 -7.79 -6.47 4.95
CA GLU A 397 -7.93 -6.16 6.37
C GLU A 397 -8.35 -4.70 6.57
N ILE A 398 -7.74 -3.77 5.82
CA ILE A 398 -8.18 -2.36 5.78
C ILE A 398 -9.63 -2.24 5.32
N ALA A 399 -10.02 -2.94 4.26
CA ALA A 399 -11.40 -2.94 3.81
C ALA A 399 -12.34 -3.55 4.86
N GLU A 400 -11.92 -4.58 5.60
CA GLU A 400 -12.68 -5.13 6.74
C GLU A 400 -12.83 -4.12 7.88
N HIS A 401 -11.77 -3.40 8.25
CA HIS A 401 -11.83 -2.29 9.21
C HIS A 401 -12.86 -1.25 8.78
N ILE A 402 -12.84 -0.84 7.50
CA ILE A 402 -13.80 0.13 6.97
C ILE A 402 -15.23 -0.40 7.02
N GLN A 403 -15.45 -1.68 6.68
CA GLN A 403 -16.79 -2.24 6.78
C GLN A 403 -17.26 -2.32 8.24
N HIS A 404 -16.40 -2.64 9.21
CA HIS A 404 -16.74 -2.55 10.64
C HIS A 404 -17.13 -1.13 11.07
N LEU A 405 -16.40 -0.11 10.61
CA LEU A 405 -16.72 1.30 10.87
C LEU A 405 -18.05 1.74 10.24
N ARG A 406 -18.45 1.07 9.15
CA ARG A 406 -19.76 1.24 8.51
C ARG A 406 -20.86 0.36 9.14
N GLY A 407 -20.56 -0.34 10.24
CA GLY A 407 -21.48 -1.23 10.95
C GLY A 407 -21.73 -2.59 10.28
N ASN A 408 -20.94 -2.94 9.26
CA ASN A 408 -21.03 -4.19 8.52
C ASN A 408 -20.00 -5.21 9.02
N SER A 409 -20.17 -6.49 8.68
CA SER A 409 -19.25 -7.58 9.09
C SER A 409 -19.05 -8.60 7.97
N PRO A 410 -18.38 -8.22 6.86
CA PRO A 410 -18.09 -9.15 5.77
C PRO A 410 -17.14 -10.25 6.24
N PRO A 411 -17.11 -11.42 5.58
CA PRO A 411 -16.11 -12.45 5.86
C PRO A 411 -14.69 -11.97 5.58
N GLY A 412 -13.71 -12.63 6.21
CA GLY A 412 -12.30 -12.33 6.02
C GLY A 412 -11.74 -12.83 4.68
N GLY A 413 -10.71 -12.14 4.17
CA GLY A 413 -9.99 -12.52 2.96
C GLY A 413 -10.68 -12.12 1.64
N LEU A 414 -9.96 -12.21 0.53
CA LEU A 414 -10.44 -11.75 -0.78
C LEU A 414 -11.35 -12.76 -1.48
N THR A 415 -11.15 -14.05 -1.25
CA THR A 415 -11.91 -15.13 -1.89
C THR A 415 -13.37 -15.19 -1.48
N SER A 416 -13.68 -14.92 -0.21
CA SER A 416 -15.01 -15.09 0.36
C SER A 416 -15.95 -13.91 0.07
N LYS A 417 -15.41 -12.69 0.01
CA LYS A 417 -16.17 -11.44 -0.12
C LYS A 417 -17.02 -11.33 -1.39
N PRO A 418 -16.54 -11.68 -2.61
CA PRO A 418 -17.37 -11.63 -3.82
C PRO A 418 -18.68 -12.42 -3.71
N LYS A 419 -18.61 -13.64 -3.17
CA LYS A 419 -19.81 -14.47 -2.93
C LYS A 419 -20.72 -13.84 -1.87
N PHE A 420 -20.14 -13.22 -0.84
CA PHE A 420 -20.90 -12.49 0.17
C PHE A 420 -21.69 -11.32 -0.44
N TYR A 421 -21.08 -10.44 -1.24
CA TYR A 421 -21.79 -9.35 -1.91
C TYR A 421 -22.85 -9.86 -2.89
N LEU A 422 -22.57 -10.94 -3.62
CA LEU A 422 -23.54 -11.56 -4.53
C LEU A 422 -24.76 -12.11 -3.78
N ASN A 423 -24.55 -12.73 -2.62
CA ASN A 423 -25.67 -13.19 -1.77
C ASN A 423 -26.52 -12.01 -1.29
N LEU A 424 -25.90 -10.91 -0.84
CA LEU A 424 -26.63 -9.69 -0.46
C LEU A 424 -27.38 -9.07 -1.64
N GLN A 425 -26.75 -9.03 -2.82
CA GLN A 425 -27.40 -8.57 -4.05
C GLN A 425 -28.69 -9.35 -4.30
N ASN A 426 -28.64 -10.69 -4.21
CA ASN A 426 -29.82 -11.54 -4.40
C ASN A 426 -30.92 -11.26 -3.36
N GLN A 427 -30.54 -11.02 -2.10
CA GLN A 427 -31.50 -10.67 -1.04
C GLN A 427 -32.17 -9.31 -1.27
N THR A 428 -31.47 -8.38 -1.94
CA THR A 428 -31.99 -7.04 -2.26
C THR A 428 -32.48 -6.90 -3.71
N ALA A 429 -32.62 -8.00 -4.45
CA ALA A 429 -32.92 -7.97 -5.89
C ALA A 429 -34.28 -7.34 -6.22
N ALA A 430 -35.25 -7.43 -5.30
CA ALA A 430 -36.56 -6.81 -5.45
C ALA A 430 -36.54 -5.26 -5.35
N LEU A 431 -35.45 -4.67 -4.84
CA LEU A 431 -35.32 -3.22 -4.75
C LEU A 431 -35.01 -2.61 -6.13
N PRO A 432 -35.62 -1.45 -6.46
CA PRO A 432 -35.38 -0.79 -7.74
C PRO A 432 -33.92 -0.34 -7.86
N GLU A 433 -33.41 -0.26 -9.09
CA GLU A 433 -32.08 0.28 -9.33
C GLU A 433 -31.99 1.73 -8.83
N GLY A 434 -30.95 2.02 -8.03
CA GLY A 434 -30.77 3.33 -7.39
C GLY A 434 -31.33 3.43 -5.96
N ASP A 435 -32.06 2.42 -5.45
CA ASP A 435 -32.41 2.38 -4.02
C ASP A 435 -31.12 2.35 -3.19
N PRO A 436 -30.95 3.26 -2.20
CA PRO A 436 -29.74 3.33 -1.39
C PRO A 436 -29.47 2.05 -0.58
N ARG A 437 -30.47 1.20 -0.37
CA ARG A 437 -30.34 -0.09 0.35
C ARG A 437 -29.93 -1.24 -0.57
N LYS A 438 -29.97 -1.04 -1.89
CA LYS A 438 -29.69 -2.10 -2.86
C LYS A 438 -28.21 -2.47 -2.85
N CYS A 439 -27.94 -3.74 -2.59
CA CYS A 439 -26.59 -4.30 -2.63
C CYS A 439 -26.27 -4.77 -4.06
N TYR A 440 -24.99 -4.77 -4.43
CA TYR A 440 -24.57 -5.33 -5.71
C TYR A 440 -23.13 -5.85 -5.69
N PHE A 441 -22.86 -6.81 -6.57
CA PHE A 441 -21.55 -7.25 -6.99
C PHE A 441 -21.51 -7.34 -8.51
N ARG A 442 -20.80 -6.44 -9.17
CA ARG A 442 -20.76 -6.39 -10.65
C ARG A 442 -19.40 -5.97 -11.18
N ARG A 443 -19.14 -6.27 -12.45
CA ARG A 443 -17.99 -5.69 -13.17
C ARG A 443 -18.22 -4.18 -13.29
N ALA A 444 -17.19 -3.39 -13.02
CA ALA A 444 -17.27 -1.94 -13.16
C ALA A 444 -17.51 -1.56 -14.63
N ALA A 445 -18.47 -0.66 -14.87
CA ALA A 445 -18.82 -0.19 -16.20
C ALA A 445 -19.00 1.34 -16.28
N ARG A 446 -19.31 2.00 -15.16
CA ARG A 446 -19.60 3.44 -15.13
C ARG A 446 -19.22 4.09 -13.79
N ALA A 447 -19.11 5.41 -13.80
CA ALA A 447 -18.81 6.21 -12.60
C ALA A 447 -19.74 5.90 -11.41
N SER A 448 -21.04 5.71 -11.66
CA SER A 448 -22.04 5.46 -10.62
C SER A 448 -21.93 4.07 -9.97
N ASP A 449 -21.04 3.20 -10.45
CA ASP A 449 -20.70 1.96 -9.75
C ASP A 449 -19.77 2.22 -8.55
N PHE A 450 -19.07 3.35 -8.52
CA PHE A 450 -18.10 3.68 -7.48
C PHE A 450 -18.72 4.59 -6.42
N VAL A 451 -19.66 4.04 -5.65
CA VAL A 451 -20.30 4.75 -4.53
C VAL A 451 -19.43 4.72 -3.26
N ASN A 452 -19.56 5.73 -2.40
CA ASN A 452 -18.83 5.81 -1.13
C ASN A 452 -19.02 4.52 -0.30
N GLY A 453 -17.91 3.93 0.14
CA GLY A 453 -17.87 2.71 0.94
C GLY A 453 -17.97 1.40 0.14
N ALA A 454 -18.07 1.44 -1.20
CA ALA A 454 -17.99 0.25 -2.04
C ALA A 454 -16.58 -0.34 -2.05
N SER A 455 -16.46 -1.67 -2.07
CA SER A 455 -15.19 -2.37 -2.26
C SER A 455 -14.91 -2.57 -3.75
N ILE A 456 -13.73 -2.17 -4.22
CA ILE A 456 -13.20 -2.52 -5.54
C ILE A 456 -12.31 -3.75 -5.41
N PHE A 457 -12.50 -4.73 -6.28
CA PHE A 457 -11.71 -5.95 -6.36
C PHE A 457 -10.96 -5.99 -7.68
N TRP A 458 -9.63 -6.14 -7.61
CA TRP A 458 -8.78 -6.35 -8.78
C TRP A 458 -8.56 -7.83 -8.99
N LEU A 459 -8.96 -8.33 -10.15
CA LEU A 459 -8.74 -9.69 -10.60
C LEU A 459 -7.51 -9.74 -11.50
N GLY A 460 -6.73 -10.82 -11.43
CA GLY A 460 -5.83 -11.13 -12.54
C GLY A 460 -5.02 -12.40 -12.35
N TRP A 461 -4.17 -12.66 -13.34
CA TRP A 461 -3.42 -13.90 -13.45
C TRP A 461 -2.08 -13.86 -12.72
N THR A 462 -1.66 -15.00 -12.16
CA THR A 462 -0.35 -15.19 -11.54
C THR A 462 0.25 -16.56 -11.92
N ASN A 463 1.56 -16.63 -12.08
CA ASN A 463 2.29 -17.87 -12.38
C ASN A 463 2.51 -18.77 -11.15
N LYS A 464 2.30 -18.24 -9.94
CA LYS A 464 2.39 -18.99 -8.68
C LYS A 464 1.00 -19.34 -8.22
N GLU A 465 0.83 -20.55 -7.68
CA GLU A 465 -0.44 -20.93 -7.06
C GLU A 465 -0.76 -19.95 -5.91
N PRO A 466 -1.91 -19.24 -5.98
CA PRO A 466 -2.28 -18.28 -4.97
C PRO A 466 -2.62 -19.00 -3.65
N ASN A 467 -2.50 -18.29 -2.53
CA ASN A 467 -3.04 -18.80 -1.28
C ASN A 467 -4.57 -18.95 -1.39
N ALA A 468 -5.16 -19.80 -0.53
CA ALA A 468 -6.60 -20.09 -0.55
C ALA A 468 -7.48 -18.83 -0.40
N TRP A 469 -6.96 -17.77 0.24
CA TRP A 469 -7.65 -16.50 0.48
C TRP A 469 -7.64 -15.54 -0.70
N GLN A 470 -6.92 -15.87 -1.77
CA GLN A 470 -6.79 -15.09 -3.00
C GLN A 470 -7.42 -15.78 -4.22
N VAL A 471 -7.78 -17.08 -4.13
CA VAL A 471 -8.35 -17.82 -5.26
C VAL A 471 -9.63 -17.16 -5.75
N ALA A 472 -9.73 -16.90 -7.05
CA ALA A 472 -10.96 -16.42 -7.67
C ALA A 472 -11.81 -17.62 -8.12
N HIS A 473 -12.80 -17.98 -7.30
CA HIS A 473 -13.75 -19.03 -7.62
C HIS A 473 -14.76 -18.56 -8.69
N PRO A 474 -15.25 -19.44 -9.57
CA PRO A 474 -16.41 -19.16 -10.40
C PRO A 474 -17.60 -18.68 -9.55
N LEU A 475 -18.26 -17.61 -9.98
CA LEU A 475 -19.38 -17.00 -9.27
C LEU A 475 -20.68 -17.17 -10.10
N PRO A 476 -21.80 -17.60 -9.50
CA PRO A 476 -23.07 -17.70 -10.21
C PRO A 476 -23.50 -16.36 -10.81
N GLY A 477 -23.84 -16.34 -12.10
CA GLY A 477 -24.32 -15.13 -12.78
C GLY A 477 -23.27 -14.04 -13.05
N ILE A 478 -22.00 -14.25 -12.66
CA ILE A 478 -20.93 -13.27 -12.85
C ILE A 478 -19.82 -13.87 -13.73
N GLU A 479 -19.60 -13.26 -14.88
CA GLU A 479 -18.47 -13.60 -15.75
C GLU A 479 -17.20 -12.93 -15.24
N LEU A 480 -16.30 -13.71 -14.65
CA LEU A 480 -14.99 -13.22 -14.20
C LEU A 480 -14.08 -12.83 -15.38
N LEU A 481 -14.25 -13.47 -16.54
CA LEU A 481 -13.49 -13.21 -17.75
C LEU A 481 -14.40 -12.56 -18.81
N PRO A 482 -13.93 -11.54 -19.54
CA PRO A 482 -14.78 -10.84 -20.50
C PRO A 482 -15.30 -11.77 -21.61
N GLY A 483 -16.62 -11.83 -21.77
CA GLY A 483 -17.30 -12.31 -22.98
C GLY A 483 -17.37 -13.81 -23.17
N LYS A 484 -17.08 -14.64 -22.16
CA LYS A 484 -17.16 -16.11 -22.27
C LYS A 484 -17.46 -16.79 -20.94
N ARG A 485 -18.60 -17.48 -20.88
CA ARG A 485 -18.94 -18.39 -19.78
C ARG A 485 -18.08 -19.67 -19.88
N VAL A 486 -17.33 -19.98 -18.83
CA VAL A 486 -16.54 -21.24 -18.73
C VAL A 486 -17.49 -22.37 -18.36
N VAL A 487 -18.34 -22.81 -19.30
CA VAL A 487 -19.35 -23.85 -19.04
C VAL A 487 -18.77 -25.25 -19.26
N ASP A 488 -17.91 -25.44 -20.26
CA ASP A 488 -17.54 -26.80 -20.73
C ASP A 488 -16.03 -27.08 -20.76
N GLY A 489 -15.30 -26.58 -19.76
CA GLY A 489 -13.95 -27.04 -19.47
C GLY A 489 -12.81 -26.44 -20.31
N ARG A 490 -13.06 -25.72 -21.43
CA ARG A 490 -12.03 -24.92 -22.12
C ARG A 490 -12.58 -23.64 -22.77
N VAL A 491 -12.02 -22.49 -22.41
CA VAL A 491 -12.32 -21.19 -23.03
C VAL A 491 -11.02 -20.54 -23.51
N LYS A 492 -11.02 -19.94 -24.71
CA LYS A 492 -9.85 -19.18 -25.19
C LYS A 492 -9.78 -17.79 -24.56
N ASP A 493 -8.67 -17.48 -23.89
CA ASP A 493 -8.33 -16.16 -23.34
C ASP A 493 -7.23 -15.52 -24.21
N GLY A 494 -7.65 -14.90 -25.31
CA GLY A 494 -6.73 -14.48 -26.38
C GLY A 494 -6.27 -15.63 -27.27
N PRO A 495 -5.26 -15.41 -28.14
CA PRO A 495 -4.90 -16.34 -29.21
C PRO A 495 -4.26 -17.64 -28.71
N ASP A 496 -3.52 -17.61 -27.60
CA ASP A 496 -2.64 -18.71 -27.18
C ASP A 496 -3.01 -19.34 -25.82
N TRP A 497 -3.94 -18.77 -25.07
CA TRP A 497 -4.31 -19.30 -23.75
C TRP A 497 -5.61 -20.11 -23.79
N ALA A 498 -5.57 -21.27 -23.15
CA ALA A 498 -6.74 -22.08 -22.83
C ALA A 498 -7.01 -21.99 -21.33
N VAL A 499 -8.20 -21.51 -20.97
CA VAL A 499 -8.72 -21.43 -19.60
C VAL A 499 -9.54 -22.66 -19.29
N ARG A 500 -9.37 -23.25 -18.11
CA ARG A 500 -10.18 -24.35 -17.58
C ARG A 500 -10.41 -24.17 -16.08
N GLY A 501 -11.51 -24.73 -15.58
CA GLY A 501 -11.65 -24.99 -14.15
C GLY A 501 -10.66 -26.08 -13.71
N SER A 502 -10.07 -25.94 -12.53
CA SER A 502 -9.18 -26.92 -11.91
C SER A 502 -9.50 -26.97 -10.41
N GLY A 503 -10.38 -27.88 -10.02
CA GLY A 503 -11.01 -27.85 -8.69
C GLY A 503 -11.80 -26.54 -8.54
N ASN A 504 -11.51 -25.79 -7.46
CA ASN A 504 -12.15 -24.50 -7.20
C ASN A 504 -11.45 -23.32 -7.88
N ALA A 505 -10.31 -23.50 -8.55
CA ALA A 505 -9.57 -22.40 -9.17
C ALA A 505 -9.79 -22.32 -10.69
N LEU A 506 -9.75 -21.11 -11.24
CA LEU A 506 -9.63 -20.91 -12.69
C LEU A 506 -8.15 -20.89 -13.08
N LEU A 507 -7.81 -21.71 -14.08
CA LEU A 507 -6.45 -21.89 -14.57
C LEU A 507 -6.39 -21.57 -16.05
N ARG A 508 -5.38 -20.82 -16.49
CA ARG A 508 -5.04 -20.73 -17.92
C ARG A 508 -3.70 -21.37 -18.21
N THR A 509 -3.62 -22.02 -19.35
CA THR A 509 -2.40 -22.66 -19.86
C THR A 509 -2.14 -22.19 -21.27
N ARG A 510 -0.88 -21.87 -21.58
CA ARG A 510 -0.42 -21.71 -22.96
C ARG A 510 0.78 -22.61 -23.18
N LYS A 511 0.87 -23.18 -24.37
CA LYS A 511 2.09 -23.84 -24.82
C LYS A 511 2.89 -22.78 -25.59
N PRO A 512 4.05 -22.35 -25.09
CA PRO A 512 4.91 -21.43 -25.85
C PRO A 512 5.22 -22.03 -27.23
N SER A 513 5.25 -21.21 -28.28
CA SER A 513 5.67 -21.68 -29.61
C SER A 513 7.19 -21.53 -29.76
N VAL A 514 7.94 -22.17 -28.86
CA VAL A 514 9.41 -22.15 -28.93
C VAL A 514 9.84 -23.29 -29.85
N THR A 515 10.31 -22.94 -31.04
CA THR A 515 10.93 -23.91 -31.96
C THR A 515 12.27 -24.34 -31.37
N ILE A 516 12.41 -25.63 -31.04
CA ILE A 516 13.66 -26.21 -30.55
C ILE A 516 14.49 -26.61 -31.77
N PRO A 517 15.65 -25.98 -32.06
CA PRO A 517 16.49 -26.33 -33.19
C PRO A 517 16.93 -27.80 -33.13
N SER A 518 17.14 -28.40 -34.30
CA SER A 518 17.66 -29.78 -34.37
C SER A 518 19.12 -29.83 -33.89
N VAL A 519 19.57 -31.00 -33.42
CA VAL A 519 20.98 -31.21 -33.04
C VAL A 519 21.91 -30.89 -34.21
N GLN A 520 21.53 -31.29 -35.44
CA GLN A 520 22.31 -31.01 -36.65
C GLN A 520 22.43 -29.52 -36.93
N GLU A 521 21.35 -28.75 -36.74
CA GLU A 521 21.38 -27.30 -36.93
C GLU A 521 22.30 -26.60 -35.93
N LEU A 522 22.29 -27.04 -34.66
CA LEU A 522 23.17 -26.48 -33.64
C LEU A 522 24.64 -26.91 -33.84
N ARG A 523 24.90 -28.14 -34.30
CA ARG A 523 26.25 -28.57 -34.71
C ARG A 523 26.77 -27.76 -35.90
N ARG A 524 25.92 -27.45 -36.89
CA ARG A 524 26.27 -26.55 -38.01
C ARG A 524 26.62 -25.13 -37.55
N ARG A 525 26.14 -24.70 -36.39
CA ARG A 525 26.49 -23.41 -35.76
C ARG A 525 27.77 -23.47 -34.91
N GLY A 526 28.46 -24.61 -34.88
CA GLY A 526 29.72 -24.79 -34.16
C GLY A 526 29.58 -25.07 -32.67
N LEU A 527 28.37 -25.38 -32.17
CA LEU A 527 28.18 -25.73 -30.76
C LEU A 527 28.66 -27.16 -30.48
N THR A 528 29.30 -27.35 -29.33
CA THR A 528 29.66 -28.66 -28.80
C THR A 528 28.42 -29.41 -28.31
N ASP A 529 28.48 -30.75 -28.20
CA ASP A 529 27.34 -31.56 -27.74
C ASP A 529 26.85 -31.15 -26.34
N ARG A 530 27.74 -30.70 -25.44
CA ARG A 530 27.39 -30.17 -24.11
C ARG A 530 26.61 -28.87 -24.19
N GLU A 531 27.04 -27.93 -25.03
CA GLU A 531 26.33 -26.65 -25.23
C GLU A 531 24.98 -26.86 -25.92
N ILE A 532 24.91 -27.82 -26.87
CA ILE A 532 23.66 -28.24 -27.52
C ILE A 532 22.67 -28.75 -26.48
N GLU A 533 23.12 -29.62 -25.57
CA GLU A 533 22.26 -30.16 -24.52
C GLU A 533 21.77 -29.05 -23.57
N GLN A 534 22.66 -28.18 -23.10
CA GLN A 534 22.32 -27.04 -22.24
C GLN A 534 21.33 -26.08 -22.94
N GLN A 535 21.57 -25.76 -24.21
CA GLN A 535 20.69 -24.87 -24.98
C GLN A 535 19.32 -25.52 -25.21
N ARG A 536 19.27 -26.80 -25.59
CA ARG A 536 18.00 -27.51 -25.78
C ARG A 536 17.26 -27.71 -24.46
N ALA A 537 17.95 -27.95 -23.34
CA ALA A 537 17.34 -28.01 -22.02
C ALA A 537 16.72 -26.66 -21.63
N SER A 538 17.45 -25.55 -21.85
CA SER A 538 16.93 -24.20 -21.67
C SER A 538 15.70 -23.92 -22.54
N LEU A 539 15.75 -24.29 -23.84
CA LEU A 539 14.62 -24.13 -24.76
C LEU A 539 13.44 -25.03 -24.39
N ARG A 540 13.66 -26.26 -23.89
CA ARG A 540 12.59 -27.12 -23.36
C ARG A 540 11.96 -26.52 -22.12
N ALA A 541 12.75 -25.96 -21.21
CA ALA A 541 12.24 -25.23 -20.05
C ALA A 541 11.43 -23.99 -20.47
N GLN A 542 11.88 -23.27 -21.50
CA GLN A 542 11.12 -22.16 -22.11
C GLN A 542 9.87 -22.64 -22.87
N ASN A 543 9.85 -23.89 -23.33
CA ASN A 543 8.72 -24.52 -24.01
C ASN A 543 7.78 -25.28 -23.04
N ALA A 544 8.05 -25.20 -21.73
CA ALA A 544 7.17 -25.76 -20.72
C ALA A 544 5.82 -25.04 -20.80
N VAL A 545 4.74 -25.79 -20.55
CA VAL A 545 3.39 -25.21 -20.50
C VAL A 545 3.38 -24.13 -19.42
N GLU A 546 3.19 -22.89 -19.85
CA GLU A 546 3.02 -21.79 -18.92
C GLU A 546 1.67 -21.95 -18.25
N LYS A 547 1.68 -21.99 -16.92
CA LYS A 547 0.52 -22.19 -16.07
C LYS A 547 0.29 -20.91 -15.28
N GLU A 548 -0.92 -20.37 -15.36
CA GLU A 548 -1.32 -19.22 -14.55
C GLU A 548 -2.67 -19.47 -13.88
N TYR A 549 -2.80 -18.95 -12.67
CA TYR A 549 -3.98 -19.05 -11.81
C TYR A 549 -4.65 -17.69 -11.71
N LEU A 550 -5.98 -17.69 -11.80
CA LEU A 550 -6.78 -16.49 -11.60
C LEU A 550 -6.91 -16.23 -10.10
N ARG A 551 -6.62 -15.00 -9.67
CA ARG A 551 -6.72 -14.61 -8.28
C ARG A 551 -7.25 -13.19 -8.10
N TRP A 552 -7.83 -12.93 -6.94
CA TRP A 552 -8.02 -11.59 -6.42
C TRP A 552 -6.67 -11.05 -5.96
N LYS A 553 -6.24 -9.95 -6.56
CA LYS A 553 -4.93 -9.31 -6.33
C LYS A 553 -4.99 -8.31 -5.17
N HIS A 554 -6.08 -7.56 -5.08
CA HIS A 554 -6.17 -6.37 -4.25
C HIS A 554 -7.63 -5.99 -3.97
N GLU A 555 -7.85 -5.28 -2.87
CA GLU A 555 -9.11 -4.67 -2.49
C GLU A 555 -8.87 -3.24 -2.00
N ALA A 556 -9.78 -2.34 -2.36
CA ALA A 556 -9.79 -0.95 -1.96
C ALA A 556 -11.21 -0.52 -1.65
N THR A 557 -11.37 0.49 -0.78
CA THR A 557 -12.69 1.06 -0.53
C THR A 557 -12.82 2.41 -1.20
N VAL A 558 -13.90 2.62 -1.96
CA VAL A 558 -14.21 3.89 -2.61
C VAL A 558 -14.51 4.96 -1.56
N VAL A 559 -13.89 6.12 -1.72
CA VAL A 559 -14.20 7.33 -0.96
C VAL A 559 -15.21 8.15 -1.75
N GLU A 560 -14.88 8.53 -2.98
CA GLU A 560 -15.78 9.26 -3.88
C GLU A 560 -15.28 9.21 -5.33
N VAL A 561 -16.13 9.68 -6.25
CA VAL A 561 -15.71 10.01 -7.61
C VAL A 561 -15.60 11.52 -7.71
N ALA A 562 -14.40 12.02 -7.98
CA ALA A 562 -14.11 13.44 -8.03
C ALA A 562 -13.52 13.83 -9.38
N GLU A 563 -13.82 15.05 -9.82
CA GLU A 563 -13.16 15.65 -10.97
C GLU A 563 -11.92 16.42 -10.52
N ARG A 564 -10.83 16.22 -11.25
CA ARG A 564 -9.54 16.89 -11.05
C ARG A 564 -9.11 17.59 -12.33
N ILE A 565 -7.99 18.31 -12.25
CA ILE A 565 -7.40 19.09 -13.35
C ILE A 565 -7.27 18.28 -14.64
N ASP A 566 -7.05 16.97 -14.55
CA ASP A 566 -6.79 16.08 -15.70
C ASP A 566 -7.85 14.99 -15.93
N GLY A 567 -9.05 15.13 -15.34
CA GLY A 567 -10.21 14.30 -15.64
C GLY A 567 -10.94 13.75 -14.40
N GLN A 568 -11.77 12.73 -14.61
CA GLN A 568 -12.49 12.06 -13.53
C GLN A 568 -11.67 10.94 -12.89
N TYR A 569 -11.69 10.91 -11.56
CA TYR A 569 -10.98 9.95 -10.75
C TYR A 569 -11.90 9.29 -9.75
N VAL A 570 -11.65 8.01 -9.49
CA VAL A 570 -12.19 7.31 -8.32
C VAL A 570 -11.13 7.42 -7.22
N LEU A 571 -11.49 8.11 -6.13
CA LEU A 571 -10.68 8.17 -4.92
C LEU A 571 -10.96 6.93 -4.08
N THR A 572 -9.90 6.32 -3.58
CA THR A 572 -9.97 5.08 -2.80
C THR A 572 -9.08 5.15 -1.58
N PHE A 573 -9.53 4.57 -0.47
CA PHE A 573 -8.66 4.25 0.66
C PHE A 573 -8.18 2.81 0.51
N GLU A 574 -6.87 2.62 0.40
CA GLU A 574 -6.28 1.32 0.08
C GLU A 574 -4.84 1.17 0.56
N THR A 575 -4.27 -0.02 0.32
CA THR A 575 -2.92 -0.37 0.76
C THR A 575 -1.85 -0.28 -0.32
N GLY A 576 -0.60 -0.16 0.13
CA GLY A 576 0.60 0.13 -0.64
C GLY A 576 1.46 1.04 0.23
N LYS A 577 1.21 2.34 0.11
CA LYS A 577 1.38 3.29 1.22
C LYS A 577 -0.04 3.56 1.75
N ILE A 578 -0.39 3.02 2.92
CA ILE A 578 -1.77 3.02 3.41
C ILE A 578 -2.30 4.47 3.48
N GLY A 579 -3.44 4.74 2.84
CA GLY A 579 -4.04 6.07 2.83
C GLY A 579 -4.90 6.32 1.58
N LEU A 580 -5.16 7.60 1.32
CA LEU A 580 -5.90 8.03 0.13
C LEU A 580 -5.05 7.81 -1.14
N ASN A 581 -5.65 7.20 -2.14
CA ASN A 581 -5.12 6.98 -3.47
C ASN A 581 -6.20 7.33 -4.51
N TRP A 582 -5.82 7.38 -5.78
CA TRP A 582 -6.72 7.74 -6.86
C TRP A 582 -6.43 6.95 -8.12
N HIS A 583 -7.51 6.65 -8.86
CA HIS A 583 -7.47 5.91 -10.11
C HIS A 583 -8.25 6.69 -11.17
N ARG A 584 -7.69 6.84 -12.37
CA ARG A 584 -8.45 7.41 -13.48
C ARG A 584 -9.65 6.51 -13.77
N LEU A 585 -10.84 7.11 -13.89
CA LEU A 585 -12.07 6.37 -14.09
C LEU A 585 -11.98 5.45 -15.32
N GLU A 586 -11.43 5.95 -16.44
CA GLU A 586 -11.21 5.20 -17.69
C GLU A 586 -10.41 3.90 -17.48
N ASN A 587 -9.44 3.90 -16.56
CA ASN A 587 -8.62 2.72 -16.28
C ASN A 587 -9.37 1.66 -15.46
N LEU A 588 -10.44 2.05 -14.75
CA LEU A 588 -11.23 1.12 -13.94
C LEU A 588 -12.38 0.48 -14.72
N ILE A 589 -12.98 1.21 -15.67
CA ILE A 589 -14.12 0.71 -16.46
C ILE A 589 -13.67 -0.05 -17.73
N ASP A 590 -12.57 0.36 -18.36
CA ASP A 590 -12.12 -0.22 -19.64
C ASP A 590 -10.94 -1.18 -19.53
N SER A 591 -10.61 -1.67 -18.32
CA SER A 591 -9.45 -2.55 -18.13
C SER A 591 -9.63 -3.90 -18.85
N PRO A 592 -8.86 -4.18 -19.92
CA PRO A 592 -8.99 -5.42 -20.68
C PRO A 592 -8.14 -6.55 -20.09
N ILE A 593 -7.17 -6.22 -19.21
CA ILE A 593 -6.15 -7.16 -18.70
C ILE A 593 -6.51 -7.65 -17.30
N ASP A 594 -6.99 -6.74 -16.45
CA ASP A 594 -7.38 -7.02 -15.07
C ASP A 594 -8.88 -6.76 -14.91
N GLY A 595 -9.65 -7.77 -14.49
CA GLY A 595 -11.08 -7.58 -14.24
C GLY A 595 -11.29 -6.72 -13.00
N ILE A 596 -12.00 -5.61 -13.14
CA ILE A 596 -12.39 -4.75 -12.01
C ILE A 596 -13.83 -5.06 -11.64
N PHE A 597 -14.04 -5.45 -10.39
CA PHE A 597 -15.37 -5.73 -9.84
C PHE A 597 -15.63 -4.80 -8.67
N VAL A 598 -16.89 -4.41 -8.48
CA VAL A 598 -17.32 -3.56 -7.38
C VAL A 598 -18.39 -4.29 -6.58
N GLY A 599 -18.13 -4.43 -5.28
CA GLY A 599 -19.08 -4.91 -4.29
C GLY A 599 -19.55 -3.76 -3.41
N TYR A 600 -20.86 -3.50 -3.39
CA TYR A 600 -21.46 -2.49 -2.54
C TYR A 600 -22.49 -3.10 -1.60
N MET A 601 -22.46 -2.59 -0.37
CA MET A 601 -23.53 -2.71 0.61
C MET A 601 -23.66 -1.37 1.33
N PRO A 602 -24.87 -0.96 1.72
CA PRO A 602 -25.10 0.28 2.47
C PRO A 602 -24.41 0.26 3.83
N LYS A 603 -24.26 1.44 4.44
CA LYS A 603 -23.88 1.56 5.86
C LYS A 603 -25.03 1.02 6.72
N ALA A 604 -24.72 0.37 7.83
CA ALA A 604 -25.74 -0.06 8.78
C ALA A 604 -26.44 1.16 9.40
N GLU A 605 -27.70 1.00 9.80
CA GLU A 605 -28.51 2.10 10.35
C GLU A 605 -27.95 2.63 11.68
N ARG A 606 -27.38 1.75 12.51
CA ARG A 606 -26.77 2.12 13.78
C ARG A 606 -25.29 2.44 13.57
N GLU A 607 -24.93 3.69 13.85
CA GLU A 607 -23.51 4.05 13.94
C GLU A 607 -22.86 3.31 15.11
N PRO A 608 -21.63 2.81 14.94
CA PRO A 608 -20.90 2.21 16.04
C PRO A 608 -20.62 3.23 17.16
N GLU A 609 -21.03 2.92 18.39
CA GLU A 609 -20.94 3.82 19.55
C GLU A 609 -19.50 4.32 19.81
N ASN A 610 -18.51 3.45 19.59
CA ASN A 610 -17.11 3.76 19.86
C ASN A 610 -16.45 4.66 18.82
N LEU A 611 -17.08 4.90 17.67
CA LEU A 611 -16.48 5.70 16.60
C LEU A 611 -16.29 7.16 17.04
N ALA A 612 -17.28 7.73 17.72
CA ALA A 612 -17.21 9.11 18.22
C ALA A 612 -16.03 9.31 19.17
N LYS A 613 -15.77 8.33 20.05
CA LYS A 613 -14.62 8.36 20.99
C LYS A 613 -13.27 8.35 20.27
N MET A 614 -13.17 7.66 19.15
CA MET A 614 -11.94 7.61 18.34
C MET A 614 -11.74 8.89 17.54
N LEU A 615 -12.82 9.60 17.22
CA LEU A 615 -12.84 10.89 16.54
C LEU A 615 -12.95 12.08 17.51
N ASP A 616 -12.60 11.89 18.78
CA ASP A 616 -12.59 12.98 19.75
C ASP A 616 -11.46 13.97 19.43
N GLU A 617 -11.83 15.22 19.14
CA GLU A 617 -10.89 16.28 18.77
C GLU A 617 -9.85 16.52 19.86
N GLY A 618 -10.27 16.53 21.12
CA GLY A 618 -9.39 16.76 22.26
C GLY A 618 -8.29 15.71 22.37
N ARG A 619 -8.61 14.44 22.10
CA ARG A 619 -7.65 13.34 22.04
C ARG A 619 -6.78 13.37 20.79
N ILE A 620 -7.33 13.74 19.63
CA ILE A 620 -6.59 13.82 18.37
C ILE A 620 -5.56 14.95 18.42
N LEU A 621 -5.99 16.16 18.76
CA LEU A 621 -5.15 17.36 18.79
C LEU A 621 -4.36 17.51 20.10
N ARG A 622 -4.58 16.62 21.07
CA ARG A 622 -4.01 16.68 22.43
C ARG A 622 -4.34 17.99 23.16
N THR A 623 -5.49 18.57 22.84
CA THR A 623 -6.01 19.77 23.51
C THR A 623 -6.90 19.44 24.71
N ALA A 624 -7.32 18.17 24.86
CA ALA A 624 -8.10 17.76 26.02
C ALA A 624 -7.29 17.95 27.32
N PRO A 625 -7.82 18.67 28.32
CA PRO A 625 -7.25 18.61 29.66
C PRO A 625 -7.30 17.14 30.12
N PRO A 626 -6.31 16.67 30.89
CA PRO A 626 -6.36 15.32 31.44
C PRO A 626 -7.70 15.16 32.18
N GLU A 627 -8.52 14.16 31.80
CA GLU A 627 -9.83 13.94 32.42
C GLU A 627 -9.68 14.04 33.94
N PRO A 628 -10.43 14.96 34.61
CA PRO A 628 -10.36 15.06 36.06
C PRO A 628 -10.82 13.72 36.61
N ILE A 629 -9.93 13.08 37.37
CA ILE A 629 -10.28 11.85 38.07
C ILE A 629 -11.31 12.28 39.11
N ALA A 630 -12.57 11.93 38.88
CA ALA A 630 -13.58 11.96 39.94
C ALA A 630 -13.19 10.87 40.94
N PHE A 631 -12.24 11.18 41.82
CA PHE A 631 -12.07 10.44 43.06
C PHE A 631 -13.27 10.80 43.92
N GLU A 632 -14.23 9.89 44.04
CA GLU A 632 -15.03 9.83 45.26
C GLU A 632 -14.08 9.42 46.38
N ALA A 633 -13.33 10.39 46.91
CA ALA A 633 -12.50 10.19 48.08
C ALA A 633 -13.44 10.18 49.30
N PRO A 634 -13.42 9.13 50.16
CA PRO A 634 -14.05 9.22 51.47
C PRO A 634 -13.35 10.35 52.25
N ALA A 635 -14.15 11.25 52.81
CA ALA A 635 -13.67 12.42 53.55
C ALA A 635 -12.82 12.01 54.75
N VAL A 636 -11.49 12.09 54.61
CA VAL A 636 -10.56 12.03 55.74
C VAL A 636 -9.67 13.27 55.65
N GLY A 637 -9.94 14.21 56.54
CA GLY A 637 -9.19 15.47 56.62
C GLY A 637 -7.81 15.25 57.22
N LEU A 638 -6.78 15.56 56.43
CA LEU A 638 -5.46 15.89 56.96
C LEU A 638 -4.93 17.14 56.25
N ALA A 639 -4.66 18.17 57.04
CA ALA A 639 -4.01 19.40 56.61
C ALA A 639 -2.50 19.15 56.45
N MET A 640 -1.94 19.48 55.29
CA MET A 640 -0.49 19.54 55.05
C MET A 640 -0.11 20.95 54.62
N ALA A 641 0.87 21.51 55.34
CA ALA A 641 1.41 22.84 55.16
C ALA A 641 2.31 22.91 53.92
N ALA A 642 2.14 23.96 53.12
CA ALA A 642 2.94 24.23 51.92
C ALA A 642 4.18 25.07 52.29
N GLY A 643 5.35 24.63 51.82
CA GLY A 643 6.56 25.45 51.71
C GLY A 643 6.94 25.62 50.24
N PRO A 644 7.47 26.78 49.81
CA PRO A 644 7.80 27.03 48.41
C PRO A 644 9.16 26.40 48.05
N LEU A 645 9.22 25.71 46.91
CA LEU A 645 10.46 25.29 46.26
C LEU A 645 10.73 26.22 45.07
N ASP A 646 11.84 26.95 45.14
CA ASP A 646 12.43 27.68 44.01
C ASP A 646 12.98 26.70 42.96
N TRP A 647 12.60 26.90 41.71
CA TRP A 647 13.12 26.19 40.54
C TRP A 647 13.69 27.20 39.55
N GLU A 648 14.96 27.57 39.73
CA GLU A 648 15.75 28.20 38.67
C GLU A 648 16.73 27.19 38.06
N GLU A 649 16.92 27.31 36.74
CA GLU A 649 17.82 26.56 35.84
C GLU A 649 17.26 25.30 35.17
N ALA A 650 16.57 25.52 34.04
CA ALA A 650 16.35 24.51 33.01
C ALA A 650 17.57 24.40 32.08
N PRO A 651 18.10 23.19 31.80
CA PRO A 651 19.21 23.02 30.88
C PRO A 651 18.79 23.20 29.41
N GLN A 652 19.68 23.79 28.61
CA GLN A 652 19.50 23.99 27.18
C GLN A 652 19.31 22.65 26.44
N VAL A 653 18.18 22.56 25.72
CA VAL A 653 17.79 21.41 24.91
C VAL A 653 18.64 21.38 23.63
N VAL A 654 19.43 20.31 23.46
CA VAL A 654 20.07 19.98 22.18
C VAL A 654 19.08 19.15 21.37
N GLU A 655 18.52 19.72 20.29
CA GLU A 655 17.67 18.98 19.36
C GLU A 655 18.46 17.88 18.62
N PRO A 656 18.01 16.62 18.62
CA PRO A 656 18.59 15.61 17.75
C PRO A 656 18.08 15.81 16.31
N ARG A 657 18.96 16.28 15.42
CA ARG A 657 18.72 16.34 13.97
C ARG A 657 18.78 14.94 13.36
N PHE A 658 17.67 14.21 13.36
CA PHE A 658 17.51 13.01 12.54
C PHE A 658 17.00 13.38 11.14
N THR A 659 17.90 13.41 10.16
CA THR A 659 17.53 13.56 8.74
C THR A 659 17.27 12.19 8.12
N PHE A 660 16.06 11.66 8.33
CA PHE A 660 15.58 10.53 7.51
C PHE A 660 15.16 11.08 6.15
N SER A 661 16.05 10.95 5.17
CA SER A 661 15.88 11.58 3.86
C SER A 661 14.79 10.92 3.01
N ASP A 662 14.06 11.80 2.32
CA ASP A 662 13.06 11.68 1.24
C ASP A 662 13.42 10.73 0.05
N GLN A 663 14.48 9.93 0.17
CA GLN A 663 15.10 9.18 -0.92
C GLN A 663 14.32 7.95 -1.40
N ARG A 664 13.58 7.25 -0.54
CA ARG A 664 12.76 6.09 -0.95
C ARG A 664 11.52 6.49 -1.74
N ILE A 665 11.03 7.72 -1.54
CA ILE A 665 9.81 8.24 -2.16
C ILE A 665 10.06 8.59 -3.64
N ARG A 666 11.22 9.19 -3.95
CA ARG A 666 11.63 9.50 -5.32
C ARG A 666 11.96 8.25 -6.15
N GLY A 667 12.63 7.25 -5.55
CA GLY A 667 12.97 5.99 -6.23
C GLY A 667 11.75 5.20 -6.75
N ALA A 668 10.64 5.20 -6.01
CA ALA A 668 9.41 4.52 -6.44
C ALA A 668 8.71 5.22 -7.63
N ARG A 669 8.75 6.56 -7.71
CA ARG A 669 8.21 7.32 -8.85
C ARG A 669 9.06 7.11 -10.11
N VAL A 670 10.40 7.12 -9.98
CA VAL A 670 11.35 6.84 -11.07
C VAL A 670 11.15 5.42 -11.64
N ALA A 671 10.97 4.41 -10.78
CA ALA A 671 10.69 3.04 -11.21
C ALA A 671 9.39 2.92 -12.02
N SER A 672 8.33 3.67 -11.68
CA SER A 672 7.06 3.67 -12.43
C SER A 672 7.19 4.31 -13.82
N VAL A 673 8.06 5.32 -13.96
CA VAL A 673 8.35 5.98 -15.24
C VAL A 673 9.21 5.06 -16.11
N ALA A 674 10.22 4.40 -15.53
CA ALA A 674 11.05 3.41 -16.20
C ALA A 674 10.23 2.23 -16.75
N LEU A 675 9.29 1.67 -15.96
CA LEU A 675 8.41 0.59 -16.39
C LEU A 675 7.44 1.00 -17.52
N ARG A 676 6.86 2.21 -17.44
CA ARG A 676 6.02 2.77 -18.52
C ARG A 676 6.82 3.02 -19.80
N HIS A 677 8.07 3.41 -19.67
CA HIS A 677 8.98 3.63 -20.79
C HIS A 677 9.42 2.31 -21.45
N GLU A 678 9.77 1.29 -20.67
CA GLU A 678 10.13 -0.03 -21.16
C GLU A 678 8.97 -0.67 -21.94
N TRP A 679 7.73 -0.49 -21.45
CA TRP A 679 6.51 -0.89 -22.16
C TRP A 679 6.35 -0.16 -23.51
N ARG A 680 6.55 1.16 -23.56
CA ARG A 680 6.53 1.94 -24.83
C ARG A 680 7.60 1.45 -25.82
N LEU A 681 8.82 1.18 -25.35
CA LEU A 681 9.90 0.64 -26.20
C LEU A 681 9.58 -0.76 -26.73
N ARG A 682 8.97 -1.64 -25.92
CA ARG A 682 8.47 -2.95 -26.36
C ARG A 682 7.43 -2.81 -27.47
N LYS A 683 6.51 -1.84 -27.36
CA LYS A 683 5.49 -1.54 -28.38
C LYS A 683 6.12 -1.05 -29.70
N LEU A 684 7.11 -0.15 -29.63
CA LEU A 684 7.84 0.34 -30.80
C LEU A 684 8.67 -0.76 -31.50
N ARG A 685 9.33 -1.63 -30.72
CA ARG A 685 10.07 -2.79 -31.25
C ARG A 685 9.15 -3.78 -31.97
N ARG A 686 7.95 -4.04 -31.42
CA ARG A 686 6.91 -4.84 -32.12
C ARG A 686 6.46 -4.19 -33.43
N LYS A 687 6.23 -2.87 -33.44
CA LYS A 687 5.80 -2.14 -34.64
C LYS A 687 6.87 -2.14 -35.74
N ARG A 688 8.16 -2.06 -35.39
CA ARG A 688 9.29 -2.17 -36.34
C ARG A 688 9.44 -3.59 -36.90
N ARG A 689 9.27 -4.63 -36.07
CA ARG A 689 9.30 -6.03 -36.53
C ARG A 689 8.13 -6.36 -37.47
N GLY A 690 6.98 -5.70 -37.32
CA GLY A 690 5.83 -5.86 -38.23
C GLY A 690 6.01 -5.22 -39.61
N LYS A 691 6.76 -4.12 -39.72
CA LYS A 691 6.96 -3.41 -41.00
C LYS A 691 8.07 -4.00 -41.90
N GLY A 692 8.92 -4.88 -41.37
CA GLY A 692 10.06 -5.44 -42.11
C GLY A 692 9.77 -6.67 -42.98
N LYS A 693 8.54 -7.20 -42.98
CA LYS A 693 8.19 -8.44 -43.71
C LYS A 693 7.39 -8.24 -45.00
N GLY A 694 7.25 -7.00 -45.49
CA GLY A 694 6.29 -6.66 -46.56
C GLY A 694 6.84 -6.20 -47.91
N LYS A 695 8.16 -6.23 -48.17
CA LYS A 695 8.71 -5.86 -49.49
C LYS A 695 9.96 -6.67 -49.84
N ALA A 696 9.75 -7.81 -50.48
CA ALA A 696 10.75 -8.47 -51.31
C ALA A 696 10.06 -9.49 -52.21
N GLN A 697 9.40 -9.00 -53.28
CA GLN A 697 9.19 -9.71 -54.55
C GLN A 697 8.46 -8.77 -55.52
N GLU A 698 9.20 -7.87 -56.15
CA GLU A 698 8.85 -7.36 -57.48
C GLU A 698 9.76 -8.12 -58.45
N ARG A 699 9.15 -8.90 -59.36
CA ARG A 699 9.80 -9.47 -60.53
C ARG A 699 9.28 -8.72 -61.75
N GLU A 700 10.20 -8.25 -62.58
CA GLU A 700 9.96 -7.64 -63.89
C GLU A 700 9.47 -8.67 -64.94
N PRO A 701 8.86 -8.20 -66.04
CA PRO A 701 8.00 -8.99 -66.92
C PRO A 701 8.77 -9.62 -68.09
N SER A 702 8.32 -10.78 -68.54
CA SER A 702 8.68 -11.36 -69.85
C SER A 702 7.39 -11.66 -70.63
N ALA A 703 7.44 -11.29 -71.91
CA ALA A 703 6.32 -11.27 -72.86
C ALA A 703 6.22 -12.64 -73.62
N PRO A 704 5.43 -12.75 -74.71
CA PRO A 704 4.26 -13.64 -74.79
C PRO A 704 4.48 -14.86 -75.70
N ASP A 705 3.67 -15.92 -75.57
CA ASP A 705 3.11 -16.57 -76.76
C ASP A 705 1.99 -17.62 -76.50
N GLU A 706 0.98 -17.47 -77.36
CA GLU A 706 0.09 -18.40 -78.07
C GLU A 706 -0.57 -19.67 -77.48
N LYS A 707 -1.92 -19.61 -77.59
CA LYS A 707 -2.87 -20.59 -78.18
C LYS A 707 -3.01 -22.00 -77.56
N ARG A 708 -4.21 -22.25 -77.00
CA ARG A 708 -5.15 -23.29 -77.50
C ARG A 708 -6.55 -23.17 -76.86
N THR A 709 -7.57 -23.25 -77.71
CA THR A 709 -9.02 -23.25 -77.41
C THR A 709 -9.56 -24.69 -77.23
N PRO A 710 -10.89 -24.96 -77.21
CA PRO A 710 -11.67 -25.15 -76.00
C PRO A 710 -12.33 -26.56 -75.91
N ARG A 711 -12.91 -26.92 -74.77
CA ARG A 711 -13.92 -28.00 -74.73
C ARG A 711 -15.09 -27.65 -73.81
N GLN A 712 -16.26 -27.80 -74.41
CA GLN A 712 -17.60 -27.57 -73.91
C GLN A 712 -18.00 -28.56 -72.80
N GLY A 713 -18.99 -28.17 -71.98
CA GLY A 713 -20.14 -29.03 -71.74
C GLY A 713 -20.76 -29.03 -70.33
N LYS A 714 -21.95 -28.44 -70.23
CA LYS A 714 -23.14 -28.84 -69.43
C LYS A 714 -23.01 -28.80 -67.89
N GLY A 715 -23.84 -28.13 -67.09
CA GLY A 715 -25.21 -27.65 -67.24
C GLY A 715 -26.15 -28.43 -66.30
N SER A 716 -26.60 -27.82 -65.19
CA SER A 716 -27.91 -28.05 -64.52
C SER A 716 -27.98 -27.44 -63.11
N THR A 717 -28.77 -26.38 -62.93
CA THR A 717 -29.60 -26.07 -61.74
C THR A 717 -30.88 -26.94 -61.76
N PRO A 718 -31.88 -26.85 -60.83
CA PRO A 718 -32.11 -26.05 -59.60
C PRO A 718 -32.41 -26.97 -58.37
N SER A 719 -32.82 -26.61 -57.15
CA SER A 719 -33.95 -25.77 -56.69
C SER A 719 -33.96 -25.74 -55.13
N SER A 720 -34.47 -24.65 -54.54
CA SER A 720 -34.92 -24.54 -53.13
C SER A 720 -36.19 -25.39 -52.85
N PRO A 721 -36.57 -25.65 -51.58
CA PRO A 721 -37.58 -24.82 -50.88
C PRO A 721 -37.35 -24.70 -49.35
N SER A 722 -37.58 -23.54 -48.71
CA SER A 722 -38.81 -23.03 -48.04
C SER A 722 -39.06 -23.49 -46.59
N MET A 723 -39.28 -22.48 -45.75
CA MET A 723 -39.81 -22.41 -44.37
C MET A 723 -40.62 -23.59 -43.80
N GLN A 724 -40.45 -23.83 -42.48
CA GLN A 724 -41.54 -23.81 -41.48
C GLN A 724 -40.98 -23.92 -40.04
N THR A 725 -41.46 -23.03 -39.16
CA THR A 725 -41.47 -23.12 -37.68
C THR A 725 -42.54 -24.12 -37.20
N PRO A 726 -42.41 -24.73 -36.00
CA PRO A 726 -43.16 -24.30 -34.79
C PRO A 726 -42.31 -24.37 -33.49
N SER A 727 -42.35 -23.39 -32.58
CA SER A 727 -43.25 -23.24 -31.40
C SER A 727 -43.19 -24.36 -30.34
N ASP A 728 -42.82 -23.94 -29.13
CA ASP A 728 -43.29 -24.35 -27.79
C ASP A 728 -43.39 -25.84 -27.42
N LEU A 729 -42.66 -26.28 -26.39
CA LEU A 729 -43.25 -26.51 -25.06
C LEU A 729 -42.22 -26.92 -23.99
N GLU A 730 -42.68 -26.70 -22.77
CA GLU A 730 -42.08 -26.82 -21.44
C GLU A 730 -41.74 -28.24 -20.94
N GLU A 731 -40.93 -28.22 -19.87
CA GLU A 731 -40.97 -29.06 -18.65
C GLU A 731 -40.53 -30.55 -18.62
N ARG A 732 -39.49 -30.73 -17.79
CA ARG A 732 -39.36 -31.66 -16.64
C ARG A 732 -38.83 -33.09 -16.81
N ILE A 733 -38.12 -33.45 -15.73
CA ILE A 733 -37.78 -34.76 -15.13
C ILE A 733 -36.43 -35.37 -15.53
N GLY A 734 -35.59 -35.49 -14.50
CA GLY A 734 -34.28 -36.14 -14.45
C GLY A 734 -33.50 -35.67 -13.23
#